data_AF-A0A2D5BPK1-F1
#
_entry.id   AF-A0A2D5BPK1-F1
#
_cell.length_a   1.000
_cell.length_b   1.000
_cell.length_c   1.000
_cell.angle_alpha   90.00
_cell.angle_beta   90.00
_cell.angle_gamma   90.00
#
_symmetry.space_group_name_H-M   'P 1'
#
loop_
_entity.id
_entity.type
_entity.pdbx_description
1 polymer ?
#
loop_
_entity_poly.entity_id
_entity_poly.type
_entity_poly.pdbx_seq_one_letter_code
_entity_poly.pdbx_strand_id
1 'polypeptide(L)'
;MSSFTRPQLRTAVARLATCIAIVMLLTVTGAAQSTLSVPAGHPTITAAVNAATYLDTIEVDAAAYNASNPNETLAFGAAVSMAGLTIQSNSSERINVTGGVHFSNVGTIDGLTLRDLYITGESSGASIHMGNAGVLSNFAIDNCVIDGEDAAGRHAIRGGNLSQSLVMSGCEIKNSLGWSTFDSAASGVVNHALTNVSITNNHVHHSNGSISVRGLAGSPTTSVTITGNTWNNIGQNGTGTSNNWACIEVNTAVSVVATGNSCTDVLPGSWGEGQAFQLWHVDDVNVSGNTILDCHQGIWFANPAGSHAAPTGSISNNIINGCADASAGGFALSGSTFNPASGVLNAENNYWGDGAGPSGNGPGNGGAVTGSTDFTPWVTEISVPSMFATLTDAVDAAVDNETILVDAAAYNASNPSETLTFGSGVSAAGLTIMSSSSTRVQVTGGVYFDNAGTLDGLTLQDLYITGESTSGTTINMANNGEVSNLTMSNCVIDGENAPGRNAWRGKHLSQTMTMTGCEIKDSLGWSVFDMGANALPSATSPPLTHVTFSNNHFHHLNGSISVRGHTTPTALVTITGNTWDHIGDGSSVAQNWACIEVNKAVSVVITGNSCSDVLPGNWGEGQAFQLWHIDDVDVSNNTILNCWQGIWFANPAGSHAAPTGSISNNTFDGITDKAFFTQNPFVGGGLVNAENNWWGHCNGPSGDGPGVGAVVTGDVDFTPWLAGPAKLVPSNYGSISEAVVASCAGDTIMVDAAAYNAANPGETLLFGADMAVSDLTIRSSDPNTKVQVTGGVQFSNTGTIDNLTLQDLYVTGESSGASIQMSNAGELSNLTLKDCVIDGEDAAGRHAIRGGNLSQTLTVAGCEIKNSLGWSTFDTSASGVVNHALTSVTFTQNYFHHNNGSVSVRGLASSPTSLVTITGNTWENIGQNGTGTSNNWACIEVNTAVSVTISGNSASDTLPGSWGEGQVFQLWHVNNIDVHSNTLTNNHQGIWFANPGNSAAAPTGAIHHNAISGTADFALQAESAFSGGGTVNAENNWWGHPSGPTAVNAPGIGGTVIGYVDYTPWLNSAPFTLSIDQDPSSSDVTVALNGGASGDAYFIFHSMDPQNGVQPGGGWLGGLYIGFGDFYGQYLIGAAGNPLFGGTLDASGQAAIGVTGGGPALLSGIQLWGIAVTLDPNGVAVFSQVAEHTFL
;
A
#
# COMPACT_ATOMS: atom_id res chain seq x y z
N MET A 1 -29.58 -30.32 28.82
CA MET A 1 -30.26 -29.02 28.68
C MET A 1 -31.39 -29.18 27.68
N SER A 2 -32.57 -28.73 28.08
CA SER A 2 -33.87 -28.97 27.45
C SER A 2 -34.15 -28.03 26.27
N SER A 3 -34.84 -28.61 25.27
CA SER A 3 -35.77 -27.99 24.32
C SER A 3 -35.27 -26.84 23.42
N PHE A 4 -34.76 -27.21 22.24
CA PHE A 4 -35.08 -26.48 21.01
C PHE A 4 -36.05 -27.31 20.17
N THR A 5 -37.17 -26.73 19.77
CA THR A 5 -38.19 -27.44 18.98
C THR A 5 -37.84 -27.42 17.49
N ARG A 6 -38.17 -28.49 16.76
CA ARG A 6 -37.89 -28.68 15.30
C ARG A 6 -38.21 -27.47 14.39
N PRO A 7 -39.20 -26.60 14.66
CA PRO A 7 -39.41 -25.39 13.86
C PRO A 7 -38.36 -24.29 14.10
N GLN A 8 -37.80 -24.17 15.31
CA GLN A 8 -36.79 -23.17 15.65
C GLN A 8 -35.43 -23.51 15.05
N LEU A 9 -35.11 -24.80 14.92
CA LEU A 9 -33.93 -25.26 14.18
C LEU A 9 -34.08 -25.02 12.68
N ARG A 10 -35.29 -25.14 12.11
CA ARG A 10 -35.54 -24.83 10.69
C ARG A 10 -35.47 -23.34 10.38
N THR A 11 -35.84 -22.45 11.30
CA THR A 11 -35.71 -21.00 11.09
C THR A 11 -34.29 -20.51 11.36
N ALA A 12 -33.56 -21.14 12.29
CA ALA A 12 -32.13 -20.86 12.50
C ALA A 12 -31.25 -21.45 11.38
N VAL A 13 -31.56 -22.65 10.88
CA VAL A 13 -30.87 -23.28 9.73
C VAL A 13 -31.34 -22.69 8.40
N ALA A 14 -32.57 -22.19 8.26
CA ALA A 14 -32.96 -21.41 7.10
C ALA A 14 -32.39 -19.98 7.15
N ARG A 15 -32.21 -19.35 8.32
CA ARG A 15 -31.48 -18.08 8.41
C ARG A 15 -29.98 -18.25 8.31
N LEU A 16 -29.42 -19.39 8.73
CA LEU A 16 -28.02 -19.73 8.51
C LEU A 16 -27.80 -20.22 7.08
N ALA A 17 -28.74 -20.93 6.44
CA ALA A 17 -28.67 -21.31 5.03
C ALA A 17 -29.09 -20.19 4.09
N THR A 18 -29.85 -19.19 4.54
CA THR A 18 -30.08 -17.93 3.81
C THR A 18 -28.96 -16.94 4.12
N CYS A 19 -28.29 -16.94 5.27
CA CYS A 19 -27.04 -16.20 5.46
C CYS A 19 -25.86 -16.91 4.79
N ILE A 20 -25.84 -18.23 4.66
CA ILE A 20 -24.84 -18.99 3.89
C ILE A 20 -25.20 -19.00 2.41
N ALA A 21 -26.48 -18.93 2.00
CA ALA A 21 -26.84 -18.69 0.60
C ALA A 21 -26.78 -17.21 0.22
N ILE A 22 -26.83 -16.26 1.17
CA ILE A 22 -26.51 -14.86 0.95
C ILE A 22 -24.99 -14.68 1.00
N VAL A 23 -24.24 -15.37 1.86
CA VAL A 23 -22.78 -15.42 1.79
C VAL A 23 -22.31 -16.21 0.57
N MET A 24 -23.01 -17.25 0.10
CA MET A 24 -22.69 -17.99 -1.12
C MET A 24 -23.24 -17.36 -2.40
N LEU A 25 -24.34 -16.58 -2.36
CA LEU A 25 -24.69 -15.67 -3.46
C LEU A 25 -23.79 -14.43 -3.46
N LEU A 26 -23.29 -13.97 -2.30
CA LEU A 26 -22.28 -12.90 -2.24
C LEU A 26 -20.87 -13.41 -2.61
N THR A 27 -20.51 -14.69 -2.41
CA THR A 27 -19.22 -15.23 -2.87
C THR A 27 -19.24 -15.71 -4.31
N VAL A 28 -20.41 -15.77 -4.97
CA VAL A 28 -20.52 -15.87 -6.45
C VAL A 28 -20.46 -14.47 -7.11
N THR A 29 -20.36 -13.41 -6.31
CA THR A 29 -20.01 -12.05 -6.78
C THR A 29 -18.80 -11.47 -6.03
N GLY A 30 -18.06 -12.33 -5.32
CA GLY A 30 -16.87 -11.94 -4.58
C GLY A 30 -15.66 -11.89 -5.50
N ALA A 31 -15.58 -10.88 -6.35
CA ALA A 31 -14.30 -10.49 -6.89
C ALA A 31 -13.41 -10.11 -5.70
N ALA A 32 -12.27 -10.79 -5.60
CA ALA A 32 -11.15 -10.26 -4.85
C ALA A 32 -10.79 -8.93 -5.51
N GLN A 33 -10.51 -7.90 -4.71
CA GLN A 33 -9.95 -6.64 -5.19
C GLN A 33 -8.72 -6.97 -6.05
N SER A 34 -8.85 -6.87 -7.36
CA SER A 34 -7.78 -7.11 -8.30
C SER A 34 -7.27 -5.77 -8.81
N THR A 35 -5.95 -5.65 -8.94
CA THR A 35 -5.35 -4.48 -9.59
C THR A 35 -5.22 -4.77 -11.08
N LEU A 36 -6.00 -4.06 -11.91
CA LEU A 36 -5.93 -4.15 -13.37
C LEU A 36 -4.95 -3.08 -13.88
N SER A 37 -3.81 -3.52 -14.41
CA SER A 37 -2.79 -2.60 -14.92
C SER A 37 -3.05 -2.15 -16.35
N VAL A 38 -2.94 -0.85 -16.60
CA VAL A 38 -3.00 -0.22 -17.93
C VAL A 38 -1.65 0.47 -18.20
N PRO A 39 -0.99 0.24 -19.36
CA PRO A 39 -1.46 -0.55 -20.51
C PRO A 39 -1.13 -2.06 -20.45
N ALA A 40 -0.40 -2.54 -19.44
CA ALA A 40 0.23 -3.86 -19.44
C ALA A 40 -0.72 -5.06 -19.51
N GLY A 41 -1.95 -4.95 -18.98
CA GLY A 41 -3.00 -5.98 -19.09
C GLY A 41 -4.17 -5.58 -19.98
N HIS A 42 -4.37 -4.28 -20.18
CA HIS A 42 -5.48 -3.73 -20.97
C HIS A 42 -4.97 -2.54 -21.78
N PRO A 43 -5.19 -2.52 -23.11
CA PRO A 43 -4.61 -1.48 -23.98
C PRO A 43 -5.17 -0.08 -23.71
N THR A 44 -6.33 0.02 -23.05
CA THR A 44 -7.03 1.27 -22.73
C THR A 44 -7.67 1.18 -21.35
N ILE A 45 -7.91 2.32 -20.70
CA ILE A 45 -8.63 2.36 -19.42
C ILE A 45 -10.05 1.83 -19.60
N THR A 46 -10.70 2.15 -20.72
CA THR A 46 -12.02 1.59 -21.05
C THR A 46 -12.02 0.07 -21.17
N ALA A 47 -10.96 -0.53 -21.72
CA ALA A 47 -10.83 -1.99 -21.77
C ALA A 47 -10.71 -2.57 -20.35
N ALA A 48 -9.95 -1.93 -19.46
CA ALA A 48 -9.86 -2.33 -18.06
C ALA A 48 -11.19 -2.17 -17.32
N VAL A 49 -11.93 -1.07 -17.53
CA VAL A 49 -13.28 -0.88 -16.95
C VAL A 49 -14.25 -1.96 -17.39
N ASN A 50 -14.20 -2.39 -18.65
CA ASN A 50 -15.07 -3.47 -19.15
C ASN A 50 -14.67 -4.84 -18.59
N ALA A 51 -13.42 -5.01 -18.16
CA ALA A 51 -12.94 -6.22 -17.51
C ALA A 51 -13.12 -6.19 -15.97
N ALA A 52 -13.28 -4.99 -15.40
CA ALA A 52 -13.37 -4.78 -13.97
C ALA A 52 -14.62 -5.41 -13.33
N THR A 53 -14.40 -5.91 -12.13
CA THR A 53 -15.32 -6.62 -11.25
C THR A 53 -15.41 -5.92 -9.88
N TYR A 54 -16.02 -6.56 -8.88
CA TYR A 54 -16.33 -5.94 -7.58
C TYR A 54 -15.05 -5.60 -6.78
N LEU A 55 -14.92 -4.36 -6.31
CA LEU A 55 -13.80 -3.80 -5.54
C LEU A 55 -12.46 -3.66 -6.28
N ASP A 56 -12.42 -3.79 -7.61
CA ASP A 56 -11.17 -3.68 -8.35
C ASP A 56 -10.52 -2.29 -8.27
N THR A 57 -9.20 -2.25 -8.42
CA THR A 57 -8.43 -1.02 -8.67
C THR A 57 -7.85 -1.08 -10.07
N ILE A 58 -8.08 -0.09 -10.92
CA ILE A 58 -7.36 0.08 -12.19
C ILE A 58 -6.17 0.99 -11.91
N GLU A 59 -4.96 0.44 -11.97
CA GLU A 59 -3.72 1.20 -11.86
C GLU A 59 -3.17 1.51 -13.25
N VAL A 60 -2.97 2.78 -13.53
CA VAL A 60 -2.46 3.24 -14.81
C VAL A 60 -1.03 3.75 -14.60
N ASP A 61 -0.08 3.18 -15.34
CA ASP A 61 1.23 3.80 -15.55
C ASP A 61 1.04 5.03 -16.43
N ALA A 62 0.83 6.18 -15.78
CA ALA A 62 0.51 7.43 -16.46
C ALA A 62 1.61 7.83 -17.46
N ALA A 63 2.89 7.63 -17.13
CA ALA A 63 3.99 7.98 -18.02
C ALA A 63 3.97 7.14 -19.31
N ALA A 64 3.84 5.82 -19.20
CA ALA A 64 3.76 4.93 -20.35
C ALA A 64 2.44 5.08 -21.12
N TYR A 65 1.33 5.27 -20.41
CA TYR A 65 -0.01 5.35 -20.99
C TYR A 65 -0.22 6.65 -21.78
N ASN A 66 0.16 7.79 -21.21
CA ASN A 66 -0.02 9.11 -21.82
C ASN A 66 0.75 9.22 -23.16
N ALA A 67 1.92 8.60 -23.27
CA ALA A 67 2.71 8.58 -24.49
C ALA A 67 2.10 7.70 -25.60
N SER A 68 1.42 6.62 -25.22
CA SER A 68 0.91 5.60 -26.14
C SER A 68 -0.54 5.80 -26.56
N ASN A 69 -1.35 6.51 -25.75
CA ASN A 69 -2.80 6.67 -25.96
C ASN A 69 -3.25 8.14 -25.86
N PRO A 70 -2.83 9.03 -26.78
CA PRO A 70 -3.10 10.46 -26.68
C PRO A 70 -4.57 10.88 -26.88
N ASN A 71 -5.48 9.95 -27.17
CA ASN A 71 -6.89 10.22 -27.51
C ASN A 71 -7.89 9.33 -26.74
N GLU A 72 -7.56 8.89 -25.52
CA GLU A 72 -8.44 7.99 -24.74
C GLU A 72 -9.75 8.67 -24.36
N THR A 73 -10.88 8.01 -24.61
CA THR A 73 -12.17 8.32 -24.00
C THR A 73 -12.50 7.23 -22.98
N LEU A 74 -12.70 7.58 -21.71
CA LEU A 74 -13.05 6.63 -20.66
C LEU A 74 -14.57 6.36 -20.67
N ALA A 75 -15.00 5.17 -21.07
CA ALA A 75 -16.42 4.85 -21.20
C ALA A 75 -16.90 3.75 -20.24
N PHE A 76 -17.94 4.06 -19.45
CA PHE A 76 -18.72 3.10 -18.68
C PHE A 76 -19.95 2.69 -19.52
N GLY A 77 -19.80 1.63 -20.30
CA GLY A 77 -20.81 1.16 -21.27
C GLY A 77 -22.08 0.56 -20.66
N ALA A 78 -23.07 0.22 -21.50
CA ALA A 78 -24.33 -0.39 -21.05
C ALA A 78 -24.16 -1.69 -20.24
N ALA A 79 -23.11 -2.48 -20.52
CA ALA A 79 -22.80 -3.72 -19.80
C ALA A 79 -22.20 -3.50 -18.40
N VAL A 80 -21.77 -2.28 -18.09
CA VAL A 80 -21.06 -1.98 -16.84
C VAL A 80 -22.03 -1.85 -15.69
N SER A 81 -21.97 -2.80 -14.76
CA SER A 81 -22.62 -2.77 -13.46
C SER A 81 -21.68 -3.42 -12.45
N MET A 82 -21.21 -2.65 -11.49
CA MET A 82 -20.10 -3.03 -10.60
C MET A 82 -20.21 -2.28 -9.29
N ALA A 83 -19.45 -2.68 -8.29
CA ALA A 83 -19.32 -1.89 -7.08
C ALA A 83 -17.88 -1.87 -6.57
N GLY A 84 -17.44 -0.75 -6.01
CA GLY A 84 -16.14 -0.59 -5.37
C GLY A 84 -14.94 -0.31 -6.27
N LEU A 85 -15.15 0.07 -7.54
CA LEU A 85 -14.06 0.30 -8.50
C LEU A 85 -13.26 1.56 -8.16
N THR A 86 -11.94 1.49 -8.11
CA THR A 86 -11.04 2.66 -8.08
C THR A 86 -10.24 2.75 -9.37
N ILE A 87 -10.05 3.93 -9.95
CA ILE A 87 -9.13 4.17 -11.07
C ILE A 87 -8.11 5.20 -10.62
N GLN A 88 -6.82 4.86 -10.64
CA GLN A 88 -5.76 5.72 -10.11
C GLN A 88 -4.44 5.62 -10.88
N SER A 89 -3.61 6.66 -10.77
CA SER A 89 -2.22 6.62 -11.26
C SER A 89 -1.38 5.81 -10.28
N ASN A 90 -0.44 5.01 -10.79
CA ASN A 90 0.59 4.37 -9.95
C ASN A 90 1.91 5.18 -9.89
N SER A 91 1.91 6.40 -10.43
CA SER A 91 3.06 7.30 -10.48
C SER A 91 2.68 8.69 -9.94
N SER A 92 3.67 9.58 -9.82
CA SER A 92 3.43 10.98 -9.48
C SER A 92 2.80 11.81 -10.61
N GLU A 93 2.71 11.26 -11.83
CA GLU A 93 2.03 11.91 -12.96
C GLU A 93 0.53 11.58 -13.00
N ARG A 94 -0.29 12.52 -13.49
CA ARG A 94 -1.73 12.30 -13.70
C ARG A 94 -2.02 11.55 -15.00
N ILE A 95 -3.12 10.81 -15.03
CA ILE A 95 -3.58 10.04 -16.20
C ILE A 95 -4.31 10.97 -17.17
N ASN A 96 -3.84 11.11 -18.40
CA ASN A 96 -4.50 11.94 -19.40
C ASN A 96 -5.66 11.21 -20.08
N VAL A 97 -6.88 11.65 -19.81
CA VAL A 97 -8.11 11.20 -20.48
C VAL A 97 -8.60 12.32 -21.38
N THR A 98 -8.11 12.37 -22.62
CA THR A 98 -8.26 13.52 -23.53
C THR A 98 -9.50 13.48 -24.42
N GLY A 99 -10.28 12.40 -24.38
CA GLY A 99 -11.58 12.26 -25.03
C GLY A 99 -12.77 12.42 -24.06
N GLY A 100 -12.49 12.71 -22.79
CA GLY A 100 -13.49 12.82 -21.72
C GLY A 100 -13.95 11.48 -21.15
N VAL A 101 -14.83 11.55 -20.15
CA VAL A 101 -15.44 10.41 -19.47
C VAL A 101 -16.92 10.31 -19.86
N HIS A 102 -17.41 9.12 -20.18
CA HIS A 102 -18.79 8.87 -20.56
C HIS A 102 -19.42 7.74 -19.75
N PHE A 103 -20.47 8.03 -19.00
CA PHE A 103 -21.34 7.01 -18.42
C PHE A 103 -22.56 6.79 -19.32
N SER A 104 -22.74 5.53 -19.73
CA SER A 104 -23.89 5.05 -20.50
C SER A 104 -24.44 3.72 -19.95
N ASN A 105 -24.04 3.37 -18.71
CA ASN A 105 -24.48 2.17 -18.02
C ASN A 105 -26.01 2.16 -17.83
N VAL A 106 -26.60 0.96 -17.96
CA VAL A 106 -28.01 0.73 -17.63
C VAL A 106 -28.17 0.06 -16.26
N GLY A 107 -27.12 -0.62 -15.76
CA GLY A 107 -27.05 -1.19 -14.42
C GLY A 107 -26.49 -0.21 -13.38
N THR A 108 -26.50 -0.61 -12.11
CA THR A 108 -25.96 0.21 -11.01
C THR A 108 -24.44 0.13 -10.98
N ILE A 109 -23.77 1.27 -10.78
CA ILE A 109 -22.36 1.38 -10.40
C ILE A 109 -22.33 1.92 -8.97
N ASP A 110 -21.75 1.22 -8.02
CA ASP A 110 -21.79 1.59 -6.59
C ASP A 110 -20.40 1.65 -5.94
N GLY A 111 -19.88 2.80 -5.52
CA GLY A 111 -18.55 2.88 -4.91
C GLY A 111 -17.42 3.13 -5.91
N LEU A 112 -17.68 3.86 -6.99
CA LEU A 112 -16.67 4.24 -7.99
C LEU A 112 -15.81 5.41 -7.47
N THR A 113 -14.48 5.29 -7.53
CA THR A 113 -13.52 6.37 -7.26
C THR A 113 -12.68 6.65 -8.50
N LEU A 114 -12.65 7.91 -8.95
CA LEU A 114 -11.70 8.40 -9.95
C LEU A 114 -10.63 9.23 -9.24
N ARG A 115 -9.35 8.84 -9.36
CA ARG A 115 -8.24 9.49 -8.66
C ARG A 115 -7.06 9.80 -9.58
N ASP A 116 -6.45 10.97 -9.44
CA ASP A 116 -5.24 11.39 -10.17
C ASP A 116 -5.42 11.44 -11.71
N LEU A 117 -6.62 11.76 -12.20
CA LEU A 117 -6.89 11.93 -13.64
C LEU A 117 -6.73 13.40 -14.06
N TYR A 118 -6.21 13.62 -15.26
CA TYR A 118 -6.30 14.86 -16.01
C TYR A 118 -7.28 14.65 -17.17
N ILE A 119 -8.50 15.16 -17.03
CA ILE A 119 -9.62 14.90 -17.93
C ILE A 119 -9.83 16.11 -18.84
N THR A 120 -9.64 15.93 -20.14
CA THR A 120 -9.95 16.92 -21.18
C THR A 120 -10.76 16.31 -22.31
N GLY A 121 -11.06 17.10 -23.35
CA GLY A 121 -11.86 16.66 -24.48
C GLY A 121 -13.37 16.66 -24.21
N GLU A 122 -14.11 16.04 -25.12
CA GLU A 122 -15.56 16.12 -25.12
C GLU A 122 -16.22 14.75 -25.26
N SER A 123 -17.03 14.42 -24.25
CA SER A 123 -18.01 13.35 -24.27
C SER A 123 -19.42 13.96 -24.23
N SER A 124 -20.13 13.94 -25.37
CA SER A 124 -21.52 14.44 -25.48
C SER A 124 -21.75 15.86 -24.89
N GLY A 125 -20.82 16.77 -25.17
CA GLY A 125 -20.84 18.15 -24.69
C GLY A 125 -20.28 18.39 -23.29
N ALA A 126 -19.68 17.39 -22.62
CA ALA A 126 -19.04 17.56 -21.31
C ALA A 126 -17.69 16.84 -21.20
N SER A 127 -16.79 17.30 -20.33
CA SER A 127 -15.56 16.56 -20.00
C SER A 127 -15.87 15.26 -19.23
N ILE A 128 -16.88 15.28 -18.36
CA ILE A 128 -17.51 14.10 -17.77
C ILE A 128 -19.02 14.14 -18.05
N HIS A 129 -19.52 13.19 -18.83
CA HIS A 129 -20.94 13.06 -19.13
C HIS A 129 -21.57 11.85 -18.45
N MET A 130 -22.51 12.09 -17.54
CA MET A 130 -23.33 11.07 -16.87
C MET A 130 -24.66 10.85 -17.63
N GLY A 131 -24.57 10.24 -18.82
CA GLY A 131 -25.70 9.90 -19.69
C GLY A 131 -26.35 8.54 -19.37
N ASN A 132 -26.05 7.97 -18.22
CA ASN A 132 -26.46 6.65 -17.78
C ASN A 132 -27.97 6.57 -17.50
N ALA A 133 -28.59 5.46 -17.93
CA ALA A 133 -29.94 5.10 -17.52
C ALA A 133 -29.96 4.39 -16.16
N GLY A 134 -28.86 3.73 -15.79
CA GLY A 134 -28.65 3.11 -14.49
C GLY A 134 -28.28 4.12 -13.40
N VAL A 135 -28.11 3.64 -12.17
CA VAL A 135 -27.79 4.47 -11.00
C VAL A 135 -26.28 4.49 -10.75
N LEU A 136 -25.73 5.64 -10.37
CA LEU A 136 -24.36 5.76 -9.87
C LEU A 136 -24.42 6.12 -8.38
N SER A 137 -23.98 5.22 -7.50
CA SER A 137 -24.01 5.40 -6.05
C SER A 137 -22.62 5.40 -5.43
N ASN A 138 -22.46 6.06 -4.27
CA ASN A 138 -21.19 6.15 -3.53
C ASN A 138 -20.02 6.58 -4.43
N PHE A 139 -20.21 7.65 -5.20
CA PHE A 139 -19.28 8.09 -6.22
C PHE A 139 -18.26 9.10 -5.67
N ALA A 140 -16.98 8.91 -5.97
CA ALA A 140 -15.89 9.77 -5.54
C ALA A 140 -15.04 10.26 -6.73
N ILE A 141 -14.66 11.52 -6.69
CA ILE A 141 -13.65 12.14 -7.56
C ILE A 141 -12.60 12.77 -6.65
N ASP A 142 -11.33 12.38 -6.79
CA ASP A 142 -10.27 12.71 -5.84
C ASP A 142 -8.99 13.15 -6.59
N ASN A 143 -8.38 14.27 -6.20
CA ASN A 143 -7.14 14.80 -6.80
C ASN A 143 -7.12 14.87 -8.36
N CYS A 144 -8.27 15.07 -9.00
CA CYS A 144 -8.39 15.13 -10.46
C CYS A 144 -8.35 16.57 -11.00
N VAL A 145 -7.91 16.76 -12.24
CA VAL A 145 -8.13 17.97 -13.04
C VAL A 145 -9.23 17.71 -14.05
N ILE A 146 -10.27 18.55 -14.07
CA ILE A 146 -11.31 18.53 -15.10
C ILE A 146 -11.22 19.85 -15.88
N ASP A 147 -10.71 19.76 -17.11
CA ASP A 147 -10.48 20.91 -17.97
C ASP A 147 -11.51 20.93 -19.12
N GLY A 148 -12.26 22.03 -19.21
CA GLY A 148 -13.20 22.29 -20.31
C GLY A 148 -12.53 22.84 -21.58
N GLU A 149 -11.22 23.10 -21.55
CA GLU A 149 -10.39 23.58 -22.66
C GLU A 149 -10.87 24.89 -23.31
N ASP A 150 -11.62 25.72 -22.58
CA ASP A 150 -12.29 26.93 -23.09
C ASP A 150 -13.18 26.64 -24.32
N ALA A 151 -13.66 25.41 -24.45
CA ALA A 151 -14.47 24.99 -25.58
C ALA A 151 -15.90 25.51 -25.44
N ALA A 152 -16.36 26.26 -26.45
CA ALA A 152 -17.69 26.90 -26.44
C ALA A 152 -18.81 25.88 -26.21
N GLY A 153 -19.59 26.10 -25.13
CA GLY A 153 -20.72 25.25 -24.76
C GLY A 153 -20.36 23.95 -24.04
N ARG A 154 -19.07 23.66 -23.79
CA ARG A 154 -18.63 22.45 -23.11
C ARG A 154 -18.78 22.56 -21.59
N HIS A 155 -19.47 21.60 -21.00
CA HIS A 155 -19.62 21.45 -19.55
C HIS A 155 -18.41 20.74 -18.92
N ALA A 156 -18.09 20.98 -17.65
CA ALA A 156 -17.11 20.16 -16.94
C ALA A 156 -17.72 18.81 -16.59
N ILE A 157 -18.73 18.79 -15.71
CA ILE A 157 -19.46 17.58 -15.34
C ILE A 157 -20.95 17.79 -15.59
N ARG A 158 -21.57 16.92 -16.39
CA ARG A 158 -22.99 17.01 -16.76
C ARG A 158 -23.66 15.65 -16.66
N GLY A 159 -24.74 15.52 -15.90
CA GLY A 159 -25.70 14.43 -16.06
C GLY A 159 -26.57 14.17 -14.84
N GLY A 160 -26.92 12.91 -14.55
CA GLY A 160 -27.88 12.59 -13.47
C GLY A 160 -27.86 11.12 -13.01
N ASN A 161 -28.88 10.74 -12.21
CA ASN A 161 -29.03 9.42 -11.58
C ASN A 161 -27.96 9.06 -10.53
N LEU A 162 -27.45 10.07 -9.81
CA LEU A 162 -26.64 9.87 -8.61
C LEU A 162 -27.51 9.45 -7.41
N SER A 163 -27.00 8.57 -6.54
CA SER A 163 -27.67 8.21 -5.28
C SER A 163 -26.67 7.92 -4.16
N GLN A 164 -27.15 7.81 -2.92
CA GLN A 164 -26.28 7.60 -1.75
C GLN A 164 -25.19 8.68 -1.64
N SER A 165 -23.92 8.32 -1.40
CA SER A 165 -22.86 9.29 -1.13
C SER A 165 -22.23 9.85 -2.41
N LEU A 166 -21.82 11.11 -2.37
CA LEU A 166 -21.01 11.78 -3.40
C LEU A 166 -19.83 12.49 -2.73
N VAL A 167 -18.61 12.23 -3.19
CA VAL A 167 -17.39 12.88 -2.69
C VAL A 167 -16.64 13.53 -3.86
N MET A 168 -16.27 14.80 -3.70
CA MET A 168 -15.39 15.51 -4.61
C MET A 168 -14.31 16.18 -3.76
N SER A 169 -13.07 15.72 -3.85
CA SER A 169 -11.99 16.14 -2.95
C SER A 169 -10.70 16.49 -3.69
N GLY A 170 -10.05 17.59 -3.31
CA GLY A 170 -8.71 17.94 -3.82
C GLY A 170 -8.63 18.17 -5.34
N CYS A 171 -9.75 18.39 -6.02
CA CYS A 171 -9.80 18.49 -7.48
C CYS A 171 -9.60 19.93 -7.97
N GLU A 172 -9.09 20.09 -9.20
CA GLU A 172 -9.09 21.34 -9.96
C GLU A 172 -10.14 21.25 -11.09
N ILE A 173 -11.09 22.19 -11.16
CA ILE A 173 -12.09 22.25 -12.23
C ILE A 173 -11.97 23.59 -12.94
N LYS A 174 -11.65 23.58 -14.24
CA LYS A 174 -11.32 24.81 -14.96
C LYS A 174 -11.83 24.88 -16.39
N ASN A 175 -11.84 26.09 -16.92
CA ASN A 175 -12.00 26.40 -18.34
C ASN A 175 -13.29 25.84 -18.97
N SER A 176 -14.36 25.67 -18.20
CA SER A 176 -15.64 25.15 -18.69
C SER A 176 -16.56 26.29 -19.12
N LEU A 177 -16.86 26.41 -20.42
CA LEU A 177 -17.75 27.47 -20.94
C LEU A 177 -19.25 27.10 -20.93
N GLY A 178 -19.59 25.85 -20.61
CA GLY A 178 -20.95 25.36 -20.49
C GLY A 178 -21.61 25.76 -19.16
N TRP A 179 -22.93 25.62 -19.09
CA TRP A 179 -23.73 26.01 -17.90
C TRP A 179 -23.53 25.11 -16.66
N SER A 180 -22.84 23.98 -16.79
CA SER A 180 -22.69 22.97 -15.74
C SER A 180 -21.21 22.81 -15.44
N THR A 181 -20.78 23.31 -14.29
CA THR A 181 -19.48 22.94 -13.71
C THR A 181 -19.64 21.55 -13.07
N PHE A 182 -20.74 21.36 -12.35
CA PHE A 182 -21.26 20.06 -11.95
C PHE A 182 -22.78 20.17 -11.75
N ASP A 183 -23.58 19.22 -12.22
CA ASP A 183 -25.01 19.16 -11.87
C ASP A 183 -25.39 17.70 -11.59
N SER A 184 -25.87 17.43 -10.37
CA SER A 184 -26.27 16.08 -9.95
C SER A 184 -27.57 15.60 -10.61
N ALA A 185 -28.32 16.49 -11.27
CA ALA A 185 -29.50 16.16 -12.07
C ALA A 185 -29.77 17.23 -13.14
N ALA A 186 -28.98 17.18 -14.22
CA ALA A 186 -29.00 18.09 -15.37
C ALA A 186 -30.35 18.25 -16.10
N SER A 187 -31.32 17.35 -15.88
CA SER A 187 -32.69 17.45 -16.42
C SER A 187 -33.66 18.23 -15.53
N GLY A 188 -33.21 18.61 -14.32
CA GLY A 188 -34.05 19.13 -13.24
C GLY A 188 -34.88 18.07 -12.51
N VAL A 189 -34.90 16.82 -13.00
CA VAL A 189 -35.61 15.69 -12.37
C VAL A 189 -34.63 14.87 -11.52
N VAL A 190 -34.86 14.85 -10.20
CA VAL A 190 -34.12 14.01 -9.27
C VAL A 190 -34.86 12.67 -9.11
N ASN A 191 -34.23 11.56 -9.50
CA ASN A 191 -34.86 10.23 -9.46
C ASN A 191 -34.46 9.42 -8.21
N HIS A 192 -33.35 9.76 -7.56
CA HIS A 192 -32.79 9.01 -6.45
C HIS A 192 -32.32 9.95 -5.34
N ALA A 193 -32.36 9.47 -4.09
CA ALA A 193 -31.90 10.25 -2.94
C ALA A 193 -30.38 10.16 -2.79
N LEU A 194 -29.74 11.31 -2.58
CA LEU A 194 -28.40 11.40 -2.02
C LEU A 194 -28.48 11.27 -0.49
N THR A 195 -27.44 10.76 0.15
CA THR A 195 -27.34 10.67 1.61
C THR A 195 -26.32 11.67 2.13
N ASN A 196 -25.04 11.48 1.82
CA ASN A 196 -23.96 12.37 2.25
C ASN A 196 -23.24 12.93 1.01
N VAL A 197 -23.17 14.25 0.90
CA VAL A 197 -22.40 14.91 -0.15
C VAL A 197 -21.22 15.64 0.51
N SER A 198 -20.00 15.40 0.04
CA SER A 198 -18.79 16.07 0.53
C SER A 198 -18.06 16.71 -0.63
N ILE A 199 -17.92 18.03 -0.61
CA ILE A 199 -17.16 18.80 -1.58
C ILE A 199 -16.06 19.51 -0.79
N THR A 200 -14.83 19.04 -0.89
CA THR A 200 -13.74 19.44 0.02
C THR A 200 -12.43 19.79 -0.69
N ASN A 201 -11.79 20.88 -0.31
CA ASN A 201 -10.45 21.27 -0.79
C ASN A 201 -10.32 21.33 -2.33
N ASN A 202 -11.39 21.66 -3.05
CA ASN A 202 -11.36 21.77 -4.50
C ASN A 202 -11.04 23.21 -4.94
N HIS A 203 -10.41 23.36 -6.11
CA HIS A 203 -10.18 24.65 -6.77
C HIS A 203 -10.97 24.73 -8.08
N VAL A 204 -11.97 25.59 -8.13
CA VAL A 204 -12.85 25.78 -9.29
C VAL A 204 -12.62 27.17 -9.85
N HIS A 205 -12.17 27.28 -11.10
CA HIS A 205 -11.89 28.60 -11.67
C HIS A 205 -12.16 28.72 -13.15
N HIS A 206 -12.32 29.96 -13.62
CA HIS A 206 -12.50 30.26 -15.05
C HIS A 206 -13.61 29.39 -15.66
N SER A 207 -14.77 29.30 -15.02
CA SER A 207 -15.86 28.40 -15.43
C SER A 207 -17.19 29.15 -15.45
N ASN A 208 -18.03 28.88 -16.44
CA ASN A 208 -19.29 29.60 -16.70
C ASN A 208 -20.54 28.89 -16.16
N GLY A 209 -20.36 27.81 -15.41
CA GLY A 209 -21.43 27.02 -14.81
C GLY A 209 -21.35 26.97 -13.29
N SER A 210 -22.38 26.40 -12.67
CA SER A 210 -22.46 26.19 -11.22
C SER A 210 -22.18 24.75 -10.84
N ILE A 211 -21.83 24.52 -9.57
CA ILE A 211 -21.93 23.20 -8.94
C ILE A 211 -23.33 23.09 -8.33
N SER A 212 -24.16 22.15 -8.75
CA SER A 212 -25.53 21.98 -8.27
C SER A 212 -25.73 20.60 -7.64
N VAL A 213 -26.09 20.58 -6.36
CA VAL A 213 -26.48 19.40 -5.59
C VAL A 213 -27.99 19.41 -5.40
N ARG A 214 -28.69 18.54 -6.13
CA ARG A 214 -30.16 18.47 -6.16
C ARG A 214 -30.67 17.25 -5.39
N GLY A 215 -31.35 17.48 -4.26
CA GLY A 215 -32.00 16.45 -3.44
C GLY A 215 -33.41 16.09 -3.89
N LEU A 216 -33.91 14.93 -3.42
CA LEU A 216 -35.22 14.37 -3.78
C LEU A 216 -36.31 14.82 -2.79
N ALA A 217 -37.39 15.46 -3.26
CA ALA A 217 -38.43 16.05 -2.41
C ALA A 217 -39.07 15.10 -1.36
N GLY A 218 -39.17 13.80 -1.65
CA GLY A 218 -39.70 12.80 -0.72
C GLY A 218 -38.66 12.10 0.16
N SER A 219 -37.37 12.34 -0.09
CA SER A 219 -36.23 11.77 0.63
C SER A 219 -35.04 12.73 0.50
N PRO A 220 -35.05 13.84 1.27
CA PRO A 220 -34.01 14.89 1.18
C PRO A 220 -32.61 14.34 1.43
N THR A 221 -31.60 15.03 0.91
CA THR A 221 -30.19 14.72 1.17
C THR A 221 -29.90 14.85 2.66
N THR A 222 -29.37 13.81 3.32
CA THR A 222 -29.14 13.83 4.78
C THR A 222 -28.15 14.92 5.20
N SER A 223 -27.01 15.03 4.51
CA SER A 223 -25.99 16.04 4.80
C SER A 223 -25.25 16.46 3.54
N VAL A 224 -24.89 17.74 3.48
CA VAL A 224 -23.99 18.32 2.48
C VAL A 224 -22.89 19.09 3.20
N THR A 225 -21.65 18.64 3.06
CA THR A 225 -20.45 19.27 3.61
C THR A 225 -19.67 19.95 2.49
N ILE A 226 -19.37 21.23 2.67
CA ILE A 226 -18.66 22.07 1.71
C ILE A 226 -17.50 22.71 2.49
N THR A 227 -16.27 22.19 2.37
CA THR A 227 -15.16 22.66 3.24
C THR A 227 -13.86 22.93 2.50
N GLY A 228 -13.22 24.07 2.74
CA GLY A 228 -11.87 24.36 2.24
C GLY A 228 -11.77 24.59 0.72
N ASN A 229 -12.90 24.77 0.02
CA ASN A 229 -12.90 24.94 -1.43
C ASN A 229 -12.61 26.39 -1.84
N THR A 230 -12.00 26.59 -3.01
CA THR A 230 -11.77 27.91 -3.62
C THR A 230 -12.51 27.99 -4.96
N TRP A 231 -13.38 28.99 -5.11
CA TRP A 231 -13.99 29.39 -6.38
C TRP A 231 -13.49 30.77 -6.77
N ASN A 232 -12.98 30.94 -7.98
CA ASN A 232 -12.61 32.26 -8.48
C ASN A 232 -12.89 32.41 -9.98
N ASN A 233 -13.28 33.61 -10.42
CA ASN A 233 -13.56 33.90 -11.82
C ASN A 233 -14.68 32.99 -12.40
N ILE A 234 -15.81 32.92 -11.70
CA ILE A 234 -16.98 32.15 -12.11
C ILE A 234 -17.91 33.05 -12.93
N GLY A 235 -18.31 32.59 -14.11
CA GLY A 235 -19.19 33.34 -15.00
C GLY A 235 -18.51 34.42 -15.83
N GLN A 236 -17.17 34.52 -15.84
CA GLN A 236 -16.41 35.48 -16.66
C GLN A 236 -15.48 34.84 -17.70
N ASN A 237 -15.62 33.55 -17.99
CA ASN A 237 -14.74 32.90 -18.96
C ASN A 237 -15.27 33.09 -20.41
N GLY A 238 -14.41 33.61 -21.31
CA GLY A 238 -14.71 33.81 -22.73
C GLY A 238 -15.50 35.09 -23.06
N THR A 239 -15.95 35.20 -24.32
CA THR A 239 -16.68 36.40 -24.85
C THR A 239 -18.20 36.21 -24.91
N GLY A 240 -18.70 35.05 -24.50
CA GLY A 240 -20.13 34.71 -24.48
C GLY A 240 -20.79 35.00 -23.14
N THR A 241 -22.13 35.08 -23.13
CA THR A 241 -22.90 35.20 -21.90
C THR A 241 -22.84 33.88 -21.11
N SER A 242 -22.33 33.92 -19.87
CA SER A 242 -22.30 32.78 -18.94
C SER A 242 -23.72 32.37 -18.53
N ASN A 243 -23.88 31.19 -17.91
CA ASN A 243 -25.19 30.64 -17.47
C ASN A 243 -25.14 30.12 -16.03
N ASN A 244 -24.13 30.52 -15.26
CA ASN A 244 -24.01 30.18 -13.86
C ASN A 244 -25.07 30.87 -13.01
N TRP A 245 -25.49 30.19 -11.97
CA TRP A 245 -26.34 30.72 -10.91
C TRP A 245 -25.51 31.01 -9.68
N ALA A 246 -24.76 30.03 -9.17
CA ALA A 246 -23.89 30.20 -8.02
C ALA A 246 -22.49 29.58 -8.19
N CYS A 247 -21.58 29.76 -7.23
CA CYS A 247 -20.45 28.84 -7.06
C CYS A 247 -20.98 27.44 -6.75
N ILE A 248 -21.87 27.36 -5.78
CA ILE A 248 -22.57 26.11 -5.42
C ILE A 248 -24.04 26.34 -5.05
N GLU A 249 -24.87 25.42 -5.53
CA GLU A 249 -26.29 25.32 -5.25
C GLU A 249 -26.57 24.03 -4.50
N VAL A 250 -27.37 24.09 -3.44
CA VAL A 250 -27.88 22.91 -2.73
C VAL A 250 -29.39 23.02 -2.62
N ASN A 251 -30.11 21.97 -3.02
CA ASN A 251 -31.56 21.92 -2.94
C ASN A 251 -32.03 20.67 -2.19
N THR A 252 -33.04 20.81 -1.33
CA THR A 252 -33.75 19.72 -0.66
C THR A 252 -32.80 18.84 0.16
N ALA A 253 -32.24 19.43 1.21
CA ALA A 253 -31.30 18.78 2.14
C ALA A 253 -31.74 18.97 3.60
N VAL A 254 -31.41 18.01 4.46
CA VAL A 254 -31.66 18.11 5.90
C VAL A 254 -30.62 19.00 6.55
N SER A 255 -29.33 18.83 6.23
CA SER A 255 -28.26 19.67 6.80
C SER A 255 -27.26 20.10 5.74
N VAL A 256 -26.85 21.36 5.79
CA VAL A 256 -25.73 21.92 5.01
C VAL A 256 -24.71 22.51 5.97
N VAL A 257 -23.46 22.07 5.86
CA VAL A 257 -22.31 22.61 6.58
C VAL A 257 -21.34 23.18 5.54
N ALA A 258 -21.12 24.49 5.57
CA ALA A 258 -20.16 25.15 4.68
C ALA A 258 -19.08 25.87 5.50
N THR A 259 -17.83 25.40 5.45
CA THR A 259 -16.74 25.95 6.28
C THR A 259 -15.43 26.22 5.57
N GLY A 260 -14.77 27.34 5.87
CA GLY A 260 -13.40 27.59 5.36
C GLY A 260 -13.31 27.75 3.84
N ASN A 261 -14.40 28.07 3.13
CA ASN A 261 -14.39 28.20 1.68
C ASN A 261 -14.09 29.63 1.23
N SER A 262 -13.49 29.80 0.05
CA SER A 262 -13.29 31.09 -0.62
C SER A 262 -14.09 31.14 -1.93
N CYS A 263 -14.90 32.19 -2.13
CA CYS A 263 -15.65 32.47 -3.36
C CYS A 263 -15.36 33.91 -3.78
N THR A 264 -14.70 34.10 -4.92
CA THR A 264 -14.38 35.43 -5.45
C THR A 264 -14.82 35.60 -6.91
N ASP A 265 -15.14 36.85 -7.30
CA ASP A 265 -15.34 37.25 -8.70
C ASP A 265 -16.44 36.46 -9.45
N VAL A 266 -17.61 36.29 -8.83
CA VAL A 266 -18.75 35.57 -9.43
C VAL A 266 -19.67 36.54 -10.16
N LEU A 267 -19.72 36.48 -11.49
CA LEU A 267 -20.62 37.32 -12.29
C LEU A 267 -21.99 36.67 -12.49
N PRO A 268 -23.05 37.47 -12.75
CA PRO A 268 -24.36 36.92 -13.07
C PRO A 268 -24.35 36.26 -14.45
N GLY A 269 -24.92 35.06 -14.54
CA GLY A 269 -25.20 34.41 -15.82
C GLY A 269 -26.49 34.90 -16.47
N SER A 270 -26.75 34.50 -17.71
CA SER A 270 -27.99 34.80 -18.45
C SER A 270 -29.24 34.21 -17.79
N TRP A 271 -29.07 33.16 -17.00
CA TRP A 271 -30.15 32.41 -16.34
C TRP A 271 -30.14 32.55 -14.82
N GLY A 272 -29.05 33.04 -14.23
CA GLY A 272 -28.80 32.98 -12.79
C GLY A 272 -28.27 34.29 -12.25
N GLU A 273 -28.27 34.42 -10.93
CA GLU A 273 -28.00 35.71 -10.27
C GLU A 273 -26.60 35.82 -9.67
N GLY A 274 -25.67 34.93 -10.03
CA GLY A 274 -24.24 35.01 -9.67
C GLY A 274 -23.96 34.97 -8.16
N GLN A 275 -24.56 34.01 -7.45
CA GLN A 275 -24.42 33.84 -6.01
C GLN A 275 -23.13 33.12 -5.60
N ALA A 276 -22.65 33.31 -4.37
CA ALA A 276 -21.66 32.39 -3.81
C ALA A 276 -22.35 31.07 -3.45
N PHE A 277 -23.31 31.12 -2.53
CA PHE A 277 -24.07 29.95 -2.10
C PHE A 277 -25.55 30.14 -2.36
N GLN A 278 -26.18 29.13 -2.95
CA GLN A 278 -27.61 29.13 -3.20
C GLN A 278 -28.26 27.91 -2.55
N LEU A 279 -29.10 28.12 -1.54
CA LEU A 279 -29.67 27.08 -0.69
C LEU A 279 -31.21 27.05 -0.80
N TRP A 280 -31.76 25.92 -1.22
CA TRP A 280 -33.19 25.73 -1.48
C TRP A 280 -33.73 24.61 -0.59
N HIS A 281 -34.83 24.85 0.14
CA HIS A 281 -35.47 23.81 0.98
C HIS A 281 -34.47 23.04 1.86
N VAL A 282 -33.71 23.76 2.69
CA VAL A 282 -32.76 23.17 3.64
C VAL A 282 -33.28 23.34 5.06
N ASP A 283 -33.28 22.25 5.84
CA ASP A 283 -33.79 22.28 7.22
C ASP A 283 -32.78 22.86 8.22
N ASP A 284 -31.49 22.50 8.12
CA ASP A 284 -30.41 22.94 9.02
C ASP A 284 -29.20 23.48 8.23
N VAL A 285 -28.69 24.67 8.57
CA VAL A 285 -27.66 25.37 7.81
C VAL A 285 -26.62 25.95 8.77
N ASN A 286 -25.38 25.46 8.67
CA ASN A 286 -24.23 25.94 9.42
C ASN A 286 -23.15 26.44 8.45
N VAL A 287 -23.05 27.75 8.27
CA VAL A 287 -22.11 28.37 7.33
C VAL A 287 -21.14 29.22 8.13
N SER A 288 -19.85 28.84 8.19
CA SER A 288 -18.86 29.58 8.98
C SER A 288 -17.43 29.58 8.47
N GLY A 289 -16.68 30.65 8.74
CA GLY A 289 -15.29 30.76 8.31
C GLY A 289 -15.12 30.88 6.79
N ASN A 290 -16.14 31.31 6.05
CA ASN A 290 -16.06 31.44 4.59
C ASN A 290 -15.73 32.87 4.16
N THR A 291 -14.98 33.00 3.07
CA THR A 291 -14.62 34.26 2.42
C THR A 291 -15.41 34.41 1.11
N ILE A 292 -16.31 35.40 1.03
CA ILE A 292 -17.18 35.66 -0.12
C ILE A 292 -16.94 37.11 -0.57
N LEU A 293 -16.27 37.28 -1.70
CA LEU A 293 -15.84 38.59 -2.22
C LEU A 293 -16.34 38.80 -3.65
N ASP A 294 -16.77 40.02 -3.96
CA ASP A 294 -17.03 40.48 -5.34
C ASP A 294 -17.92 39.52 -6.17
N CYS A 295 -18.84 38.84 -5.49
CA CYS A 295 -19.89 38.03 -6.11
C CYS A 295 -21.08 38.91 -6.47
N HIS A 296 -21.86 38.58 -7.50
CA HIS A 296 -23.06 39.37 -7.81
C HIS A 296 -24.10 39.31 -6.67
N GLN A 297 -24.19 38.18 -5.98
CA GLN A 297 -24.86 38.05 -4.67
C GLN A 297 -24.06 37.14 -3.74
N GLY A 298 -24.28 37.24 -2.43
CA GLY A 298 -23.60 36.41 -1.43
C GLY A 298 -24.28 35.06 -1.24
N ILE A 299 -25.00 34.91 -0.13
CA ILE A 299 -25.75 33.69 0.22
C ILE A 299 -27.23 33.92 -0.05
N TRP A 300 -27.85 33.06 -0.86
CA TRP A 300 -29.27 33.15 -1.18
C TRP A 300 -30.06 31.93 -0.70
N PHE A 301 -31.15 32.19 0.02
CA PHE A 301 -32.17 31.22 0.39
C PHE A 301 -33.44 31.44 -0.44
N ALA A 302 -33.75 30.47 -1.29
CA ALA A 302 -34.92 30.54 -2.17
C ALA A 302 -36.05 29.62 -1.68
N ASN A 303 -37.27 30.16 -1.63
CA ASN A 303 -38.48 29.43 -1.28
C ASN A 303 -39.69 29.88 -2.13
N PRO A 304 -40.01 29.17 -3.22
CA PRO A 304 -41.07 29.59 -4.14
C PRO A 304 -42.52 29.40 -3.62
N ALA A 305 -42.77 29.04 -2.36
CA ALA A 305 -44.15 28.78 -1.91
C ALA A 305 -44.47 29.05 -0.41
N GLY A 306 -43.94 30.09 0.24
CA GLY A 306 -44.52 30.69 1.46
C GLY A 306 -44.82 29.81 2.70
N SER A 307 -44.43 28.53 2.73
CA SER A 307 -44.83 27.57 3.77
C SER A 307 -43.68 26.82 4.47
N HIS A 308 -42.42 27.12 4.14
CA HIS A 308 -41.26 26.51 4.81
C HIS A 308 -40.74 27.38 5.95
N ALA A 309 -40.32 26.73 7.04
CA ALA A 309 -39.69 27.38 8.17
C ALA A 309 -38.32 27.98 7.77
N ALA A 310 -37.85 28.97 8.53
CA ALA A 310 -36.43 29.35 8.44
C ALA A 310 -35.58 28.11 8.82
N PRO A 311 -34.43 27.88 8.15
CA PRO A 311 -33.52 26.81 8.55
C PRO A 311 -33.09 26.97 10.00
N THR A 312 -32.91 25.85 10.71
CA THR A 312 -32.19 25.81 11.98
C THR A 312 -30.68 25.94 11.72
N GLY A 313 -29.88 26.32 12.71
CA GLY A 313 -28.44 26.55 12.54
C GLY A 313 -28.04 28.03 12.50
N SER A 314 -26.80 28.31 12.13
CA SER A 314 -26.22 29.65 12.10
C SER A 314 -25.33 29.91 10.90
N ILE A 315 -25.42 31.13 10.37
CA ILE A 315 -24.45 31.71 9.44
C ILE A 315 -23.59 32.62 10.30
N SER A 316 -22.32 32.30 10.53
CA SER A 316 -21.47 33.07 11.45
C SER A 316 -20.00 32.98 11.08
N ASN A 317 -19.20 33.98 11.41
CA ASN A 317 -17.77 34.08 11.13
C ASN A 317 -17.45 34.04 9.63
N ASN A 318 -18.28 34.65 8.78
CA ASN A 318 -18.02 34.75 7.34
C ASN A 318 -17.67 36.19 6.93
N ILE A 319 -16.80 36.31 5.93
CA ILE A 319 -16.44 37.55 5.22
C ILE A 319 -17.39 37.66 4.02
N ILE A 320 -18.26 38.67 3.97
CA ILE A 320 -19.16 38.88 2.83
C ILE A 320 -19.02 40.32 2.35
N ASN A 321 -18.18 40.56 1.34
CA ASN A 321 -17.85 41.89 0.84
C ASN A 321 -17.97 41.97 -0.69
N GLY A 322 -18.16 43.18 -1.22
CA GLY A 322 -18.24 43.41 -2.68
C GLY A 322 -19.50 42.81 -3.35
N CYS A 323 -20.40 42.22 -2.56
CA CYS A 323 -21.61 41.58 -3.05
C CYS A 323 -22.74 42.60 -3.30
N ALA A 324 -22.60 43.47 -4.32
CA ALA A 324 -23.63 44.45 -4.68
C ALA A 324 -23.52 44.99 -6.12
N ASP A 325 -24.49 44.66 -6.99
CA ASP A 325 -24.96 45.59 -8.02
C ASP A 325 -26.28 46.23 -7.57
N ALA A 326 -26.23 47.55 -7.33
CA ALA A 326 -27.35 48.38 -6.90
C ALA A 326 -28.48 48.50 -7.94
N SER A 327 -28.28 48.01 -9.18
CA SER A 327 -29.28 48.10 -10.25
C SER A 327 -30.24 46.91 -10.33
N ALA A 328 -29.92 45.76 -9.71
CA ALA A 328 -30.69 44.51 -9.80
C ALA A 328 -31.31 44.02 -8.47
N GLY A 329 -31.05 44.70 -7.35
CA GLY A 329 -31.53 44.26 -6.03
C GLY A 329 -30.79 43.04 -5.48
N GLY A 330 -29.49 42.90 -5.80
CA GLY A 330 -28.64 41.84 -5.26
C GLY A 330 -28.41 42.00 -3.75
N PHE A 331 -28.39 40.88 -3.03
CA PHE A 331 -28.27 40.84 -1.57
C PHE A 331 -27.06 40.00 -1.16
N ALA A 332 -26.35 40.44 -0.12
CA ALA A 332 -25.30 39.65 0.53
C ALA A 332 -25.88 38.45 1.29
N LEU A 333 -27.08 38.63 1.85
CA LEU A 333 -27.91 37.55 2.36
C LEU A 333 -29.38 37.84 2.06
N SER A 334 -30.05 36.95 1.34
CA SER A 334 -31.49 37.05 1.10
C SER A 334 -32.23 35.79 1.49
N GLY A 335 -33.29 35.96 2.28
CA GLY A 335 -34.32 34.95 2.48
C GLY A 335 -35.62 35.42 1.86
N SER A 336 -36.07 34.81 0.76
CA SER A 336 -37.40 35.10 0.23
C SER A 336 -38.46 34.69 1.27
N THR A 337 -39.32 35.63 1.68
CA THR A 337 -40.52 35.48 2.55
C THR A 337 -40.57 34.17 3.37
N PHE A 338 -39.65 33.99 4.32
CA PHE A 338 -39.86 33.00 5.37
C PHE A 338 -41.17 33.35 6.10
N ASN A 339 -41.93 32.35 6.54
CA ASN A 339 -43.11 32.62 7.35
C ASN A 339 -42.63 33.28 8.66
N PRO A 340 -42.98 34.54 8.96
CA PRO A 340 -42.50 35.22 10.16
C PRO A 340 -42.95 34.51 11.46
N ALA A 341 -43.90 33.57 11.40
CA ALA A 341 -44.28 32.72 12.52
C ALA A 341 -43.33 31.53 12.77
N SER A 342 -42.35 31.27 11.91
CA SER A 342 -41.48 30.09 11.94
C SER A 342 -40.06 30.29 12.48
N GLY A 343 -39.68 31.51 12.87
CA GLY A 343 -38.35 31.83 13.40
C GLY A 343 -37.61 32.90 12.60
N VAL A 344 -36.43 33.29 13.11
CA VAL A 344 -35.52 34.25 12.49
C VAL A 344 -34.24 33.50 12.11
N LEU A 345 -33.70 33.72 10.91
CA LEU A 345 -32.44 33.11 10.48
C LEU A 345 -31.29 33.76 11.28
N ASN A 346 -30.51 32.96 12.02
CA ASN A 346 -29.34 33.44 12.74
C ASN A 346 -28.18 33.67 11.76
N ALA A 347 -27.85 34.94 11.54
CA ALA A 347 -26.72 35.42 10.75
C ALA A 347 -25.81 36.35 11.58
N GLU A 348 -25.72 36.11 12.88
CA GLU A 348 -24.83 36.84 13.79
C GLU A 348 -23.36 36.53 13.49
N ASN A 349 -22.48 37.43 13.90
CA ASN A 349 -21.04 37.31 13.78
C ASN A 349 -20.54 37.13 12.34
N ASN A 350 -21.20 37.71 11.33
CA ASN A 350 -20.62 37.87 9.99
C ASN A 350 -20.16 39.29 9.75
N TYR A 351 -19.17 39.47 8.88
CA TYR A 351 -18.86 40.77 8.32
C TYR A 351 -19.49 40.97 6.96
N TRP A 352 -20.00 42.18 6.77
CA TRP A 352 -20.79 42.53 5.60
C TRP A 352 -20.04 43.51 4.70
N GLY A 353 -18.71 43.60 4.76
CA GLY A 353 -17.96 44.54 3.92
C GLY A 353 -17.92 45.99 4.42
N ASP A 354 -18.62 46.30 5.52
CA ASP A 354 -18.62 47.62 6.17
C ASP A 354 -18.79 47.45 7.69
N GLY A 355 -17.98 48.16 8.47
CA GLY A 355 -18.01 48.12 9.94
C GLY A 355 -19.30 48.70 10.56
N ALA A 356 -20.08 49.50 9.83
CA ALA A 356 -21.41 49.92 10.25
C ALA A 356 -22.45 48.80 10.17
N GLY A 357 -22.08 47.64 9.60
CA GLY A 357 -22.93 46.46 9.45
C GLY A 357 -23.61 46.38 8.09
N PRO A 358 -24.50 45.38 7.91
CA PRO A 358 -25.17 45.17 6.64
C PRO A 358 -26.12 46.33 6.32
N SER A 359 -26.34 46.60 5.03
CA SER A 359 -27.42 47.46 4.56
C SER A 359 -28.73 46.66 4.36
N GLY A 360 -29.77 47.23 3.73
CA GLY A 360 -31.07 46.58 3.56
C GLY A 360 -31.92 46.65 4.84
N ASN A 361 -32.09 45.52 5.53
CA ASN A 361 -32.72 45.46 6.85
C ASN A 361 -31.75 45.84 7.99
N GLY A 362 -30.44 45.86 7.73
CA GLY A 362 -29.41 46.32 8.66
C GLY A 362 -29.21 47.83 8.67
N PRO A 363 -28.60 48.39 9.74
CA PRO A 363 -28.43 49.83 9.90
C PRO A 363 -27.20 50.42 9.19
N GLY A 364 -26.36 49.60 8.55
CA GLY A 364 -25.06 49.98 7.99
C GLY A 364 -25.04 50.16 6.47
N ASN A 365 -23.83 50.23 5.90
CA ASN A 365 -23.60 50.40 4.46
C ASN A 365 -23.03 49.14 3.76
N GLY A 366 -22.83 48.05 4.50
CA GLY A 366 -22.29 46.81 3.97
C GLY A 366 -23.25 46.10 3.02
N GLY A 367 -22.89 44.90 2.59
CA GLY A 367 -23.71 43.98 1.84
C GLY A 367 -25.14 43.89 2.40
N ALA A 368 -26.12 43.99 1.51
CA ALA A 368 -27.51 44.10 1.93
C ALA A 368 -28.04 42.77 2.47
N VAL A 369 -28.65 42.82 3.67
CA VAL A 369 -29.39 41.69 4.26
C VAL A 369 -30.89 41.94 4.11
N THR A 370 -31.65 40.92 3.72
CA THR A 370 -33.12 40.99 3.62
C THR A 370 -33.82 39.79 4.25
N GLY A 371 -35.13 39.90 4.47
CA GLY A 371 -35.95 38.88 5.11
C GLY A 371 -35.91 38.95 6.65
N SER A 372 -36.45 37.92 7.31
CA SER A 372 -36.41 37.77 8.77
C SER A 372 -35.07 37.16 9.21
N THR A 373 -34.03 37.99 9.25
CA THR A 373 -32.66 37.60 9.58
C THR A 373 -32.18 38.37 10.80
N ASP A 374 -31.59 37.66 11.77
CA ASP A 374 -30.90 38.24 12.92
C ASP A 374 -29.42 38.33 12.56
N PHE A 375 -28.95 39.54 12.28
CA PHE A 375 -27.57 39.81 11.90
C PHE A 375 -26.81 40.51 13.03
N THR A 376 -27.40 40.60 14.24
CA THR A 376 -26.86 41.35 15.38
C THR A 376 -26.44 40.41 16.52
N PRO A 377 -25.16 40.42 16.94
CA PRO A 377 -24.07 41.30 16.49
C PRO A 377 -23.56 40.92 15.10
N TRP A 378 -23.00 41.88 14.35
CA TRP A 378 -22.20 41.61 13.15
C TRP A 378 -20.72 41.85 13.48
N VAL A 379 -19.84 41.17 12.75
CA VAL A 379 -18.39 41.40 12.85
C VAL A 379 -18.06 42.64 12.04
N THR A 380 -17.17 43.44 12.58
CA THR A 380 -16.61 44.58 11.89
C THR A 380 -15.32 44.16 11.21
N GLU A 381 -15.31 43.07 10.41
CA GLU A 381 -14.04 42.54 9.90
C GLU A 381 -13.22 43.63 9.23
N ILE A 382 -11.95 43.44 9.44
CA ILE A 382 -10.99 44.47 9.23
C ILE A 382 -10.22 44.08 7.98
N SER A 383 -10.58 44.69 6.86
CA SER A 383 -9.77 44.60 5.65
C SER A 383 -8.60 45.58 5.74
N VAL A 384 -7.38 45.06 5.60
CA VAL A 384 -6.15 45.87 5.53
C VAL A 384 -5.64 45.85 4.09
N PRO A 385 -5.34 47.00 3.46
CA PRO A 385 -5.31 48.35 4.04
C PRO A 385 -6.62 49.16 3.93
N SER A 386 -7.72 48.57 3.42
CA SER A 386 -8.91 49.34 3.01
C SER A 386 -9.67 50.02 4.16
N MET A 387 -9.66 49.41 5.36
CA MET A 387 -10.29 49.92 6.57
C MET A 387 -9.29 50.45 7.59
N PHE A 388 -8.10 49.86 7.64
CA PHE A 388 -7.03 50.23 8.56
C PHE A 388 -5.74 50.33 7.78
N ALA A 389 -4.95 51.37 8.03
CA ALA A 389 -3.72 51.59 7.29
C ALA A 389 -2.68 50.50 7.57
N THR A 390 -2.72 49.90 8.76
CA THR A 390 -1.75 48.91 9.25
C THR A 390 -2.46 47.68 9.81
N LEU A 391 -1.77 46.54 9.82
CA LEU A 391 -2.21 45.31 10.48
C LEU A 391 -2.33 45.48 12.01
N THR A 392 -1.51 46.32 12.61
CA THR A 392 -1.55 46.62 14.04
C THR A 392 -2.81 47.37 14.42
N ASP A 393 -3.19 48.40 13.65
CA ASP A 393 -4.44 49.12 13.91
C ASP A 393 -5.65 48.19 13.76
N ALA A 394 -5.56 47.22 12.85
CA ALA A 394 -6.56 46.18 12.69
C ALA A 394 -6.66 45.26 13.90
N VAL A 395 -5.52 44.75 14.39
CA VAL A 395 -5.47 43.92 15.61
C VAL A 395 -5.98 44.68 16.83
N ASP A 396 -5.65 45.97 16.98
CA ASP A 396 -6.10 46.80 18.10
C ASP A 396 -7.63 47.05 18.09
N ALA A 397 -8.26 47.02 16.92
CA ALA A 397 -9.69 47.14 16.77
C ALA A 397 -10.43 45.79 16.81
N ALA A 398 -9.69 44.67 16.79
CA ALA A 398 -10.29 43.35 16.68
C ALA A 398 -11.08 42.92 17.92
N VAL A 399 -12.17 42.18 17.71
CA VAL A 399 -13.02 41.56 18.73
C VAL A 399 -12.95 40.03 18.66
N ASP A 400 -13.59 39.36 19.63
CA ASP A 400 -13.57 37.89 19.71
C ASP A 400 -14.11 37.22 18.43
N ASN A 401 -13.39 36.21 17.95
CA ASN A 401 -13.60 35.35 16.79
C ASN A 401 -13.53 36.09 15.44
N GLU A 402 -12.90 37.27 15.42
CA GLU A 402 -12.74 38.05 14.21
C GLU A 402 -11.64 37.51 13.29
N THR A 403 -11.83 37.67 11.98
CA THR A 403 -10.82 37.38 10.96
C THR A 403 -10.34 38.69 10.32
N ILE A 404 -9.04 38.93 10.36
CA ILE A 404 -8.37 40.02 9.65
C ILE A 404 -7.89 39.46 8.32
N LEU A 405 -8.56 39.87 7.24
CA LEU A 405 -8.20 39.50 5.88
C LEU A 405 -7.32 40.59 5.25
N VAL A 406 -6.14 40.21 4.81
CA VAL A 406 -5.15 41.16 4.28
C VAL A 406 -5.01 40.99 2.77
N ASP A 407 -5.27 42.04 2.01
CA ASP A 407 -4.83 42.08 0.61
C ASP A 407 -3.31 42.20 0.59
N ALA A 408 -2.63 41.07 0.43
CA ALA A 408 -1.17 41.01 0.48
C ALA A 408 -0.52 41.93 -0.56
N ALA A 409 -1.09 42.08 -1.76
CA ALA A 409 -0.50 42.92 -2.79
C ALA A 409 -0.58 44.40 -2.42
N ALA A 410 -1.76 44.85 -1.96
CA ALA A 410 -1.96 46.23 -1.54
C ALA A 410 -1.16 46.55 -0.26
N TYR A 411 -1.21 45.66 0.73
CA TYR A 411 -0.54 45.81 2.01
C TYR A 411 0.99 45.86 1.86
N ASN A 412 1.58 44.91 1.11
CA ASN A 412 3.03 44.87 0.92
C ASN A 412 3.55 46.13 0.21
N ALA A 413 2.74 46.71 -0.69
CA ALA A 413 3.07 47.96 -1.37
C ALA A 413 2.98 49.19 -0.46
N SER A 414 2.02 49.21 0.48
CA SER A 414 1.76 50.37 1.34
C SER A 414 2.54 50.35 2.67
N ASN A 415 2.92 49.17 3.18
CA ASN A 415 3.49 48.99 4.52
C ASN A 415 4.80 48.19 4.53
N PRO A 416 5.87 48.68 3.86
CA PRO A 416 7.11 47.93 3.69
C PRO A 416 7.96 47.77 4.96
N SER A 417 7.49 48.23 6.13
CA SER A 417 8.26 48.21 7.39
C SER A 417 7.39 48.06 8.63
N GLU A 418 6.20 47.47 8.50
CA GLU A 418 5.29 47.33 9.63
C GLU A 418 5.72 46.18 10.57
N THR A 419 5.79 46.49 11.87
CA THR A 419 5.81 45.51 12.96
C THR A 419 4.37 45.20 13.39
N LEU A 420 3.93 43.97 13.26
CA LEU A 420 2.61 43.53 13.74
C LEU A 420 2.62 43.46 15.26
N THR A 421 1.87 44.35 15.93
CA THR A 421 1.86 44.44 17.40
C THR A 421 0.55 43.96 18.00
N PHE A 422 0.62 43.01 18.93
CA PHE A 422 -0.49 42.66 19.83
C PHE A 422 -0.34 43.44 21.13
N GLY A 423 -0.86 44.66 21.17
CA GLY A 423 -0.65 45.60 22.27
C GLY A 423 -1.36 45.21 23.58
N SER A 424 -1.06 45.94 24.66
CA SER A 424 -1.62 45.68 26.00
C SER A 424 -3.15 45.70 26.10
N GLY A 425 -3.84 46.34 25.16
CA GLY A 425 -5.31 46.39 25.09
C GLY A 425 -5.96 45.23 24.32
N VAL A 426 -5.17 44.41 23.61
CA VAL A 426 -5.68 43.33 22.76
C VAL A 426 -6.05 42.13 23.64
N SER A 427 -7.29 41.67 23.50
CA SER A 427 -7.82 40.48 24.20
C SER A 427 -8.80 39.66 23.37
N ALA A 428 -8.82 39.88 22.05
CA ALA A 428 -9.68 39.17 21.11
C ALA A 428 -9.37 37.66 21.11
N ALA A 429 -10.26 36.85 21.67
CA ALA A 429 -10.16 35.40 21.61
C ALA A 429 -10.61 34.90 20.23
N GLY A 430 -9.97 33.89 19.64
CA GLY A 430 -10.33 33.32 18.34
C GLY A 430 -9.91 34.17 17.13
N LEU A 431 -9.01 35.14 17.31
CA LEU A 431 -8.55 36.03 16.25
C LEU A 431 -7.78 35.25 15.17
N THR A 432 -8.14 35.44 13.91
CA THR A 432 -7.41 34.89 12.75
C THR A 432 -6.84 36.01 11.88
N ILE A 433 -5.58 35.91 11.48
CA ILE A 433 -4.94 36.83 10.52
C ILE A 433 -4.45 36.02 9.34
N MET A 434 -4.93 36.35 8.13
CA MET A 434 -4.58 35.62 6.92
C MET A 434 -4.58 36.47 5.66
N SER A 435 -3.91 35.98 4.62
CA SER A 435 -3.95 36.60 3.29
C SER A 435 -5.32 36.41 2.63
N SER A 436 -5.78 37.41 1.88
CA SER A 436 -6.93 37.30 0.98
C SER A 436 -6.62 36.59 -0.34
N SER A 437 -5.36 36.22 -0.57
CA SER A 437 -4.87 35.67 -1.85
C SER A 437 -3.82 34.59 -1.62
N SER A 438 -3.39 33.92 -2.69
CA SER A 438 -2.27 32.97 -2.65
C SER A 438 -0.91 33.62 -2.38
N THR A 439 -0.83 34.96 -2.37
CA THR A 439 0.40 35.69 -2.03
C THR A 439 0.48 35.86 -0.53
N ARG A 440 1.64 35.56 0.08
CA ARG A 440 1.83 35.77 1.52
C ARG A 440 1.89 37.25 1.89
N VAL A 441 1.35 37.59 3.06
CA VAL A 441 1.41 38.94 3.63
C VAL A 441 2.80 39.19 4.23
N GLN A 442 3.51 40.23 3.80
CA GLN A 442 4.87 40.53 4.25
C GLN A 442 4.86 41.42 5.49
N VAL A 443 5.01 40.82 6.67
CA VAL A 443 5.22 41.56 7.92
C VAL A 443 6.73 41.76 8.10
N THR A 444 7.25 42.87 7.59
CA THR A 444 8.70 43.12 7.49
C THR A 444 9.34 43.79 8.70
N GLY A 445 8.55 44.21 9.68
CA GLY A 445 9.02 44.67 10.97
C GLY A 445 8.91 43.62 12.08
N GLY A 446 8.63 42.35 11.75
CA GLY A 446 8.44 41.27 12.71
C GLY A 446 7.09 41.32 13.45
N VAL A 447 6.89 40.39 14.38
CA VAL A 447 5.69 40.30 15.24
C VAL A 447 6.06 40.55 16.70
N TYR A 448 5.36 41.47 17.36
CA TYR A 448 5.58 41.86 18.75
C TYR A 448 4.33 41.59 19.61
N PHE A 449 4.42 40.72 20.61
CA PHE A 449 3.36 40.54 21.59
C PHE A 449 3.68 41.34 22.87
N ASP A 450 2.79 42.25 23.24
CA ASP A 450 2.80 43.04 24.48
C ASP A 450 1.44 43.01 25.19
N ASN A 451 0.60 42.00 24.88
CA ASN A 451 -0.73 41.85 25.45
C ASN A 451 -0.65 41.67 26.97
N ALA A 452 -1.55 42.35 27.69
CA ALA A 452 -1.69 42.22 29.14
C ALA A 452 -2.80 41.22 29.51
N GLY A 453 -3.83 41.08 28.67
CA GLY A 453 -4.88 40.07 28.77
C GLY A 453 -4.53 38.78 28.04
N THR A 454 -5.33 37.73 28.23
CA THR A 454 -5.16 36.46 27.51
C THR A 454 -5.60 36.62 26.05
N LEU A 455 -4.77 36.16 25.11
CA LEU A 455 -5.13 35.90 23.73
C LEU A 455 -5.32 34.40 23.58
N ASP A 456 -6.56 33.96 23.39
CA ASP A 456 -6.89 32.54 23.31
C ASP A 456 -7.37 32.20 21.89
N GLY A 457 -6.79 31.22 21.21
CA GLY A 457 -7.22 30.80 19.87
C GLY A 457 -6.71 31.67 18.71
N LEU A 458 -5.54 32.32 18.86
CA LEU A 458 -4.93 33.10 17.79
C LEU A 458 -4.46 32.19 16.64
N THR A 459 -4.83 32.54 15.40
CA THR A 459 -4.35 31.88 14.18
C THR A 459 -3.60 32.87 13.29
N LEU A 460 -2.37 32.52 12.90
CA LEU A 460 -1.57 33.23 11.90
C LEU A 460 -1.38 32.33 10.68
N GLN A 461 -1.86 32.77 9.53
CA GLN A 461 -1.85 31.96 8.32
C GLN A 461 -1.34 32.75 7.10
N ASP A 462 -0.57 32.10 6.24
CA ASP A 462 -0.07 32.68 4.97
C ASP A 462 0.73 33.98 5.16
N LEU A 463 1.50 34.09 6.25
CA LEU A 463 2.34 35.25 6.54
C LEU A 463 3.80 34.99 6.16
N TYR A 464 4.46 36.00 5.59
CA TYR A 464 5.91 36.07 5.46
C TYR A 464 6.43 37.07 6.49
N ILE A 465 6.94 36.56 7.60
CA ILE A 465 7.38 37.37 8.74
C ILE A 465 8.89 37.53 8.67
N THR A 466 9.34 38.78 8.59
CA THR A 466 10.75 39.13 8.49
C THR A 466 11.04 40.43 9.24
N GLY A 467 12.31 40.81 9.31
CA GLY A 467 12.79 41.95 10.09
C GLY A 467 12.72 41.75 11.61
N GLU A 468 12.71 42.85 12.36
CA GLU A 468 12.94 42.84 13.81
C GLU A 468 11.80 43.53 14.58
N SER A 469 11.05 42.75 15.35
CA SER A 469 9.90 43.21 16.15
C SER A 469 10.33 44.13 17.30
N THR A 470 11.31 43.70 18.09
CA THR A 470 12.10 44.49 19.06
C THR A 470 13.24 43.60 19.62
N SER A 471 14.43 44.16 19.86
CA SER A 471 15.56 43.48 20.55
C SER A 471 16.13 42.25 19.83
N GLY A 472 16.31 42.32 18.51
CA GLY A 472 16.99 41.33 17.69
C GLY A 472 16.19 40.05 17.50
N THR A 473 14.86 40.11 17.45
CA THR A 473 13.99 38.93 17.30
C THR A 473 12.89 39.17 16.26
N THR A 474 12.65 38.21 15.37
CA THR A 474 11.59 38.27 14.36
C THR A 474 10.20 38.18 15.00
N ILE A 475 9.96 37.20 15.87
CA ILE A 475 8.74 37.08 16.71
C ILE A 475 9.10 37.20 18.19
N ASN A 476 8.74 38.31 18.83
CA ASN A 476 9.04 38.56 20.23
C ASN A 476 7.79 38.53 21.11
N MET A 477 7.74 37.57 22.03
CA MET A 477 6.69 37.41 23.03
C MET A 477 7.06 38.06 24.36
N ALA A 478 6.93 39.40 24.40
CA ALA A 478 7.19 40.23 25.58
C ALA A 478 5.96 40.41 26.50
N ASN A 479 4.83 39.82 26.11
CA ASN A 479 3.53 39.90 26.74
C ASN A 479 3.53 39.50 28.22
N ASN A 480 2.65 40.14 28.99
CA ASN A 480 2.39 39.77 30.38
C ASN A 480 1.15 38.88 30.50
N GLY A 481 0.19 38.99 29.58
CA GLY A 481 -0.92 38.07 29.44
C GLY A 481 -0.51 36.77 28.76
N GLU A 482 -1.40 35.79 28.75
CA GLU A 482 -1.18 34.48 28.12
C GLU A 482 -1.47 34.53 26.62
N VAL A 483 -0.79 33.68 25.85
CA VAL A 483 -1.20 33.33 24.49
C VAL A 483 -1.49 31.83 24.49
N SER A 484 -2.77 31.48 24.33
CA SER A 484 -3.27 30.11 24.43
C SER A 484 -3.80 29.65 23.07
N ASN A 485 -3.68 28.36 22.79
CA ASN A 485 -4.26 27.75 21.58
C ASN A 485 -3.79 28.42 20.29
N LEU A 486 -2.49 28.67 20.19
CA LEU A 486 -1.86 29.34 19.05
C LEU A 486 -1.72 28.38 17.86
N THR A 487 -2.19 28.81 16.70
CA THR A 487 -2.01 28.08 15.44
C THR A 487 -1.21 28.92 14.44
N MET A 488 -0.21 28.31 13.83
CA MET A 488 0.51 28.86 12.69
C MET A 488 0.49 27.88 11.52
N SER A 489 0.07 28.35 10.35
CA SER A 489 -0.01 27.50 9.16
C SER A 489 0.51 28.22 7.91
N ASN A 490 1.33 27.52 7.13
CA ASN A 490 1.88 28.01 5.86
C ASN A 490 2.61 29.38 5.96
N CYS A 491 3.22 29.64 7.11
CA CYS A 491 3.98 30.86 7.37
C CYS A 491 5.47 30.69 7.07
N VAL A 492 6.15 31.78 6.71
CA VAL A 492 7.61 31.88 6.68
C VAL A 492 8.08 32.76 7.82
N ILE A 493 9.05 32.30 8.59
CA ILE A 493 9.78 33.10 9.58
C ILE A 493 11.22 33.22 9.09
N ASP A 494 11.59 34.41 8.64
CA ASP A 494 12.87 34.66 8.00
C ASP A 494 13.72 35.60 8.86
N GLY A 495 14.87 35.12 9.32
CA GLY A 495 15.85 35.90 10.07
C GLY A 495 16.71 36.84 9.20
N GLU A 496 16.58 36.80 7.88
CA GLU A 496 17.32 37.58 6.87
C GLU A 496 18.83 37.42 6.93
N ASN A 497 19.33 36.31 7.47
CA ASN A 497 20.74 36.09 7.76
C ASN A 497 21.35 37.22 8.62
N ALA A 498 20.52 37.87 9.44
CA ALA A 498 20.95 38.97 10.29
C ALA A 498 21.71 38.44 11.52
N PRO A 499 22.99 38.83 11.72
CA PRO A 499 23.80 38.32 12.83
C PRO A 499 23.13 38.52 14.20
N GLY A 500 22.98 37.42 14.95
CA GLY A 500 22.39 37.43 16.29
C GLY A 500 20.87 37.56 16.35
N ARG A 501 20.17 37.58 15.20
CA ARG A 501 18.71 37.66 15.16
C ARG A 501 18.07 36.32 15.48
N ASN A 502 17.25 36.29 16.52
CA ASN A 502 16.44 35.13 16.89
C ASN A 502 15.18 35.07 16.01
N ALA A 503 14.74 33.89 15.58
CA ALA A 503 13.47 33.75 14.87
C ALA A 503 12.29 33.96 15.82
N TRP A 504 12.28 33.28 16.97
CA TRP A 504 11.24 33.42 17.98
C TRP A 504 11.80 33.38 19.39
N ARG A 505 11.37 34.32 20.23
CA ARG A 505 11.70 34.34 21.65
C ARG A 505 10.51 34.79 22.51
N GLY A 506 10.28 34.15 23.64
CA GLY A 506 9.57 34.79 24.76
C GLY A 506 8.88 33.83 25.73
N LYS A 507 7.79 34.29 26.33
CA LYS A 507 7.13 33.63 27.49
C LYS A 507 5.60 33.59 27.34
N HIS A 508 4.96 32.85 28.25
CA HIS A 508 3.50 32.81 28.43
C HIS A 508 2.70 32.19 27.26
N LEU A 509 3.29 31.28 26.50
CA LEU A 509 2.51 30.32 25.70
C LEU A 509 1.90 29.27 26.63
N SER A 510 0.62 28.96 26.43
CA SER A 510 -0.08 27.96 27.24
C SER A 510 -1.09 27.14 26.43
N GLN A 511 -1.61 26.07 27.02
CA GLN A 511 -2.54 25.15 26.36
C GLN A 511 -1.94 24.55 25.08
N THR A 512 -2.57 24.72 23.91
CA THR A 512 -2.09 24.13 22.66
C THR A 512 -1.25 25.08 21.83
N MET A 513 -0.27 24.54 21.12
CA MET A 513 0.46 25.22 20.06
C MET A 513 0.59 24.28 18.85
N THR A 514 0.21 24.74 17.67
CA THR A 514 0.32 23.98 16.43
C THR A 514 1.05 24.80 15.37
N MET A 515 2.06 24.20 14.74
CA MET A 515 2.80 24.76 13.62
C MET A 515 2.84 23.75 12.47
N THR A 516 2.24 24.09 11.34
CA THR A 516 2.07 23.15 10.21
C THR A 516 2.39 23.78 8.87
N GLY A 517 3.22 23.10 8.06
CA GLY A 517 3.55 23.56 6.71
C GLY A 517 4.35 24.87 6.67
N CYS A 518 5.02 25.22 7.76
CA CYS A 518 5.76 26.47 7.87
C CYS A 518 7.24 26.30 7.49
N GLU A 519 7.87 27.40 7.11
CA GLU A 519 9.30 27.49 6.81
C GLU A 519 9.97 28.44 7.83
N ILE A 520 11.07 28.01 8.45
CA ILE A 520 11.85 28.83 9.38
C ILE A 520 13.29 28.82 8.91
N LYS A 521 13.82 30.00 8.59
CA LYS A 521 15.14 30.09 7.96
C LYS A 521 15.95 31.29 8.36
N ASP A 522 17.24 31.20 8.04
CA ASP A 522 18.17 32.33 8.01
C ASP A 522 18.27 33.09 9.34
N SER A 523 18.03 32.40 10.46
CA SER A 523 18.04 32.96 11.82
C SER A 523 19.39 32.67 12.50
N LEU A 524 20.24 33.69 12.58
CA LEU A 524 21.60 33.57 13.11
C LEU A 524 21.72 33.79 14.63
N GLY A 525 20.59 33.98 15.32
CA GLY A 525 20.48 34.05 16.77
C GLY A 525 20.55 32.67 17.43
N TRP A 526 20.65 32.68 18.75
CA TRP A 526 20.74 31.47 19.56
C TRP A 526 19.38 30.80 19.79
N SER A 527 18.30 31.56 19.66
CA SER A 527 16.93 31.10 19.80
C SER A 527 16.27 31.08 18.43
N VAL A 528 16.11 29.88 17.85
CA VAL A 528 15.15 29.73 16.74
C VAL A 528 13.76 29.75 17.32
N PHE A 529 13.55 29.03 18.41
CA PHE A 529 12.30 29.00 19.13
C PHE A 529 12.53 28.62 20.60
N ASP A 530 12.50 29.56 21.55
CA ASP A 530 12.64 29.26 22.98
C ASP A 530 11.39 29.69 23.76
N MET A 531 10.58 28.71 24.15
CA MET A 531 9.45 28.90 25.06
C MET A 531 9.94 28.88 26.50
N GLY A 532 10.25 30.04 27.09
CA GLY A 532 10.54 30.14 28.53
C GLY A 532 11.94 30.66 28.93
N ALA A 533 12.70 31.23 28.00
CA ALA A 533 14.08 31.72 28.16
C ALA A 533 14.44 32.55 29.43
N ASN A 534 13.48 33.16 30.15
CA ASN A 534 13.80 34.17 31.17
C ASN A 534 13.03 34.11 32.50
N ALA A 535 12.09 33.20 32.68
CA ALA A 535 11.48 32.87 33.96
C ALA A 535 10.59 31.66 33.73
N LEU A 536 10.73 30.62 34.56
CA LEU A 536 9.63 29.65 34.72
C LEU A 536 8.35 30.47 34.90
N PRO A 537 7.28 30.22 34.12
CA PRO A 537 6.01 30.88 34.34
C PRO A 537 5.68 30.82 35.84
N SER A 538 5.14 31.90 36.40
CA SER A 538 4.67 31.83 37.79
C SER A 538 3.70 30.66 37.90
N ALA A 539 3.64 29.99 39.05
CA ALA A 539 2.77 28.83 39.31
C ALA A 539 1.26 29.05 39.03
N THR A 540 0.88 30.24 38.57
CA THR A 540 -0.45 30.71 38.21
C THR A 540 -0.75 30.66 36.70
N SER A 541 0.23 30.45 35.81
CA SER A 541 -0.03 30.36 34.36
C SER A 541 -0.44 28.92 33.98
N PRO A 542 -1.44 28.69 33.11
CA PRO A 542 -1.76 27.38 32.58
C PRO A 542 -0.55 26.76 31.88
N PRO A 543 -0.36 25.43 31.99
CA PRO A 543 0.72 24.76 31.28
C PRO A 543 0.40 24.61 29.79
N LEU A 544 1.45 24.44 28.97
CA LEU A 544 1.30 23.83 27.65
C LEU A 544 0.77 22.41 27.82
N THR A 545 -0.31 22.06 27.13
CA THR A 545 -0.89 20.72 27.15
C THR A 545 -0.47 19.93 25.91
N HIS A 546 -0.47 20.55 24.72
CA HIS A 546 -0.10 19.90 23.47
C HIS A 546 0.75 20.82 22.60
N VAL A 547 1.84 20.30 22.04
CA VAL A 547 2.67 21.02 21.07
C VAL A 547 2.83 20.15 19.83
N THR A 548 2.49 20.68 18.66
CA THR A 548 2.57 19.96 17.38
C THR A 548 3.42 20.73 16.38
N PHE A 549 4.46 20.07 15.87
CA PHE A 549 5.19 20.48 14.67
C PHE A 549 4.94 19.43 13.58
N SER A 550 4.25 19.82 12.50
CA SER A 550 4.02 18.90 11.38
C SER A 550 4.40 19.49 10.02
N ASN A 551 5.13 18.72 9.21
CA ASN A 551 5.48 19.09 7.82
C ASN A 551 6.12 20.48 7.69
N ASN A 552 6.95 20.88 8.66
CA ASN A 552 7.69 22.15 8.62
C ASN A 552 9.10 21.94 8.06
N HIS A 553 9.68 23.02 7.54
CA HIS A 553 11.06 23.06 7.07
C HIS A 553 11.87 24.08 7.88
N PHE A 554 12.93 23.61 8.54
CA PHE A 554 13.83 24.40 9.37
C PHE A 554 15.23 24.35 8.77
N HIS A 555 15.77 25.46 8.27
CA HIS A 555 17.07 25.42 7.62
C HIS A 555 17.91 26.69 7.75
N HIS A 556 19.23 26.53 7.73
CA HIS A 556 20.20 27.64 7.84
C HIS A 556 20.01 28.41 9.15
N LEU A 557 20.03 27.68 10.28
CA LEU A 557 19.70 28.19 11.60
C LEU A 557 20.88 28.04 12.57
N ASN A 558 21.18 29.05 13.39
CA ASN A 558 22.27 28.98 14.37
C ASN A 558 21.81 28.66 15.81
N GLY A 559 20.51 28.42 16.03
CA GLY A 559 19.93 28.17 17.35
C GLY A 559 19.10 26.89 17.39
N SER A 560 18.55 26.58 18.56
CA SER A 560 17.66 25.42 18.75
C SER A 560 16.19 25.82 18.76
N ILE A 561 15.33 24.84 18.49
CA ILE A 561 13.92 24.84 18.94
C ILE A 561 13.88 24.19 20.32
N SER A 562 13.29 24.84 21.31
CA SER A 562 13.19 24.38 22.70
C SER A 562 11.73 24.44 23.17
N VAL A 563 11.15 23.26 23.38
CA VAL A 563 9.86 23.05 24.02
C VAL A 563 10.10 22.79 25.51
N ARG A 564 9.88 23.80 26.36
CA ARG A 564 10.12 23.68 27.81
C ARG A 564 8.83 23.61 28.61
N GLY A 565 8.62 22.50 29.28
CA GLY A 565 7.50 22.25 30.17
C GLY A 565 7.57 23.06 31.48
N HIS A 566 6.39 23.29 32.05
CA HIS A 566 6.19 24.04 33.30
C HIS A 566 6.55 23.19 34.55
N THR A 567 6.16 23.60 35.76
CA THR A 567 6.12 22.67 36.91
C THR A 567 5.16 21.50 36.66
N THR A 568 4.17 21.72 35.79
CA THR A 568 3.31 20.69 35.22
C THR A 568 3.88 20.30 33.85
N PRO A 569 4.22 19.02 33.60
CA PRO A 569 4.70 18.58 32.30
C PRO A 569 3.70 18.84 31.17
N THR A 570 4.21 19.05 29.96
CA THR A 570 3.38 19.07 28.75
C THR A 570 2.80 17.68 28.52
N ALA A 571 1.50 17.57 28.25
CA ALA A 571 0.87 16.25 28.15
C ALA A 571 1.35 15.47 26.92
N LEU A 572 1.45 16.13 25.76
CA LEU A 572 1.91 15.52 24.52
C LEU A 572 2.72 16.51 23.68
N VAL A 573 3.85 16.04 23.14
CA VAL A 573 4.59 16.74 22.09
C VAL A 573 4.65 15.84 20.86
N THR A 574 4.15 16.33 19.72
CA THR A 574 4.13 15.60 18.45
C THR A 574 4.99 16.33 17.41
N ILE A 575 5.95 15.59 16.85
CA ILE A 575 6.92 16.09 15.88
C ILE A 575 6.90 15.13 14.68
N THR A 576 6.26 15.50 13.57
CA THR A 576 6.06 14.58 12.45
C THR A 576 6.29 15.19 11.07
N GLY A 577 6.95 14.45 10.17
CA GLY A 577 7.11 14.86 8.77
C GLY A 577 7.96 16.13 8.57
N ASN A 578 8.67 16.60 9.59
CA ASN A 578 9.47 17.83 9.48
C ASN A 578 10.84 17.54 8.89
N THR A 579 11.42 18.56 8.27
CA THR A 579 12.79 18.55 7.76
C THR A 579 13.63 19.60 8.48
N TRP A 580 14.77 19.19 9.00
CA TRP A 580 15.84 20.04 9.48
C TRP A 580 17.09 19.80 8.65
N ASP A 581 17.71 20.86 8.14
CA ASP A 581 18.99 20.78 7.46
C ASP A 581 19.81 22.05 7.70
N HIS A 582 21.14 21.97 7.59
CA HIS A 582 22.01 23.14 7.75
C HIS A 582 21.78 23.86 9.09
N ILE A 583 21.90 23.10 10.19
CA ILE A 583 21.77 23.64 11.54
C ILE A 583 23.16 23.88 12.11
N GLY A 584 23.46 25.13 12.44
CA GLY A 584 24.74 25.59 12.96
C GLY A 584 25.78 25.96 11.90
N ASP A 585 25.39 26.11 10.64
CA ASP A 585 26.28 26.42 9.52
C ASP A 585 26.34 27.93 9.15
N GLY A 586 25.63 28.78 9.89
CA GLY A 586 25.59 30.21 9.65
C GLY A 586 26.95 30.91 9.89
N SER A 587 27.14 32.05 9.22
CA SER A 587 28.42 32.81 9.19
C SER A 587 28.89 33.41 10.53
N SER A 588 28.07 33.34 11.58
CA SER A 588 28.39 33.72 12.96
C SER A 588 28.42 32.48 13.85
N VAL A 589 29.21 32.53 14.93
CA VAL A 589 29.43 31.37 15.79
C VAL A 589 28.12 30.75 16.30
N ALA A 590 27.81 29.55 15.81
CA ALA A 590 26.55 28.87 16.08
C ALA A 590 26.37 28.58 17.57
N GLN A 591 25.13 28.66 18.05
CA GLN A 591 24.71 28.46 19.44
C GLN A 591 23.59 27.41 19.53
N ASN A 592 23.45 26.56 18.53
CA ASN A 592 22.53 25.45 18.54
C ASN A 592 23.00 24.39 19.55
N TRP A 593 22.02 23.79 20.20
CA TRP A 593 22.17 22.57 20.99
C TRP A 593 21.63 21.39 20.20
N ALA A 594 20.43 21.52 19.61
CA ALA A 594 19.78 20.46 18.86
C ALA A 594 18.89 21.00 17.70
N CYS A 595 18.50 20.13 16.75
CA CYS A 595 17.37 20.41 15.85
C CYS A 595 16.13 20.77 16.71
N ILE A 596 15.83 19.95 17.73
CA ILE A 596 14.80 20.23 18.73
C ILE A 596 15.12 19.65 20.12
N GLU A 597 14.85 20.46 21.14
CA GLU A 597 14.90 20.13 22.56
C GLU A 597 13.46 20.02 23.10
N VAL A 598 13.14 18.90 23.75
CA VAL A 598 11.88 18.73 24.50
C VAL A 598 12.20 18.47 25.96
N ASN A 599 11.63 19.28 26.84
CA ASN A 599 11.90 19.22 28.27
C ASN A 599 10.61 19.16 29.08
N LYS A 600 10.49 18.17 29.97
CA LYS A 600 9.31 17.90 30.82
C LYS A 600 8.02 17.71 30.02
N ALA A 601 7.90 16.58 29.35
CA ALA A 601 6.65 16.12 28.76
C ALA A 601 6.28 14.73 29.28
N VAL A 602 4.98 14.45 29.35
CA VAL A 602 4.48 13.11 29.69
C VAL A 602 4.75 12.17 28.52
N SER A 603 4.31 12.53 27.31
CA SER A 603 4.55 11.73 26.11
C SER A 603 5.16 12.57 24.98
N VAL A 604 6.11 11.99 24.25
CA VAL A 604 6.75 12.59 23.07
C VAL A 604 6.69 11.60 21.91
N VAL A 605 6.12 12.04 20.78
CA VAL A 605 6.04 11.27 19.55
C VAL A 605 6.84 11.99 18.47
N ILE A 606 7.90 11.34 17.96
CA ILE A 606 8.77 11.87 16.90
C ILE A 606 8.77 10.86 15.75
N THR A 607 8.10 11.16 14.64
CA THR A 607 8.00 10.19 13.54
C THR A 607 8.04 10.75 12.13
N GLY A 608 8.75 10.06 11.23
CA GLY A 608 8.82 10.42 9.82
C GLY A 608 9.59 11.71 9.55
N ASN A 609 10.52 12.11 10.43
CA ASN A 609 11.29 13.33 10.26
C ASN A 609 12.66 13.08 9.60
N SER A 610 13.19 14.10 8.93
CA SER A 610 14.57 14.14 8.44
C SER A 610 15.33 15.24 9.17
N CYS A 611 16.46 14.93 9.81
CA CYS A 611 17.38 15.93 10.40
C CYS A 611 18.78 15.61 9.87
N SER A 612 19.35 16.53 9.08
CA SER A 612 20.68 16.38 8.50
C SER A 612 21.58 17.59 8.76
N ASP A 613 22.90 17.36 8.66
CA ASP A 613 23.91 18.42 8.64
C ASP A 613 23.84 19.36 9.87
N VAL A 614 23.64 18.76 11.05
CA VAL A 614 23.68 19.47 12.34
C VAL A 614 25.12 19.57 12.82
N LEU A 615 25.67 20.77 12.76
CA LEU A 615 27.02 21.07 13.21
C LEU A 615 27.06 21.34 14.72
N PRO A 616 28.20 21.11 15.40
CA PRO A 616 28.33 21.44 16.80
C PRO A 616 28.32 22.97 17.01
N GLY A 617 27.42 23.44 17.88
CA GLY A 617 27.43 24.80 18.37
C GLY A 617 28.62 25.08 19.29
N ASN A 618 28.78 26.34 19.70
CA ASN A 618 29.89 26.84 20.52
C ASN A 618 30.07 26.16 21.88
N TRP A 619 29.01 25.52 22.39
CA TRP A 619 29.04 24.79 23.64
C TRP A 619 29.39 23.30 23.46
N GLY A 620 29.69 22.86 22.23
CA GLY A 620 30.06 21.49 21.90
C GLY A 620 28.87 20.54 21.72
N GLU A 621 27.66 21.09 21.56
CA GLU A 621 26.40 20.35 21.42
C GLU A 621 25.86 20.50 19.98
N GLY A 622 25.17 19.48 19.47
CA GLY A 622 24.68 19.43 18.09
C GLY A 622 23.85 18.18 17.83
N GLN A 623 22.83 17.95 18.67
CA GLN A 623 21.97 16.78 18.58
C GLN A 623 20.91 16.93 17.48
N ALA A 624 20.39 15.82 16.97
CA ALA A 624 19.11 15.83 16.31
C ALA A 624 17.99 16.08 17.34
N PHE A 625 17.89 15.20 18.33
CA PHE A 625 16.83 15.29 19.34
C PHE A 625 17.41 15.28 20.74
N GLN A 626 17.05 16.28 21.53
CA GLN A 626 17.46 16.40 22.92
C GLN A 626 16.24 16.30 23.83
N LEU A 627 16.20 15.30 24.70
CA LEU A 627 15.02 14.92 25.47
C LEU A 627 15.33 14.94 26.97
N TRP A 628 14.57 15.74 27.73
CA TRP A 628 14.75 15.94 29.17
C TRP A 628 13.48 15.58 29.93
N HIS A 629 13.60 14.72 30.95
CA HIS A 629 12.49 14.40 31.87
C HIS A 629 11.21 14.00 31.13
N ILE A 630 11.30 12.97 30.30
CA ILE A 630 10.20 12.41 29.52
C ILE A 630 9.72 11.12 30.19
N ASP A 631 8.41 10.96 30.36
CA ASP A 631 7.86 9.74 30.96
C ASP A 631 7.65 8.64 29.90
N ASP A 632 7.23 9.00 28.69
CA ASP A 632 6.90 8.10 27.58
C ASP A 632 7.40 8.66 26.23
N VAL A 633 8.02 7.84 25.39
CA VAL A 633 8.68 8.26 24.16
C VAL A 633 8.53 7.26 23.04
N ASP A 634 7.99 7.71 21.91
CA ASP A 634 7.92 6.95 20.66
C ASP A 634 8.64 7.71 19.54
N VAL A 635 9.83 7.21 19.17
CA VAL A 635 10.67 7.79 18.13
C VAL A 635 10.83 6.77 17.02
N SER A 636 10.19 6.98 15.87
CA SER A 636 10.23 5.99 14.80
C SER A 636 10.25 6.55 13.40
N ASN A 637 10.87 5.80 12.47
CA ASN A 637 10.92 6.16 11.05
C ASN A 637 11.58 7.53 10.81
N ASN A 638 12.56 7.93 11.63
CA ASN A 638 13.32 9.16 11.40
C ASN A 638 14.65 8.87 10.70
N THR A 639 15.09 9.81 9.88
CA THR A 639 16.38 9.78 9.18
C THR A 639 17.30 10.86 9.75
N ILE A 640 18.40 10.44 10.37
CA ILE A 640 19.35 11.31 11.06
C ILE A 640 20.73 11.13 10.42
N LEU A 641 21.16 12.13 9.64
CA LEU A 641 22.33 12.02 8.76
C LEU A 641 23.34 13.15 9.01
N ASN A 642 24.63 12.82 9.04
CA ASN A 642 25.71 13.83 9.14
C ASN A 642 25.58 14.80 10.31
N CYS A 643 24.88 14.40 11.38
CA CYS A 643 24.76 15.20 12.59
C CYS A 643 25.99 15.00 13.48
N TRP A 644 26.33 16.02 14.28
CA TRP A 644 27.31 15.86 15.33
C TRP A 644 26.88 14.78 16.34
N GLN A 645 25.63 14.84 16.79
CA GLN A 645 25.01 13.86 17.68
C GLN A 645 23.59 13.50 17.20
N GLY A 646 23.12 12.29 17.52
CA GLY A 646 21.77 11.82 17.20
C GLY A 646 20.76 12.19 18.30
N ILE A 647 20.39 11.21 19.13
CA ILE A 647 19.43 11.38 20.23
C ILE A 647 20.16 11.43 21.57
N TRP A 648 19.83 12.43 22.39
CA TRP A 648 20.32 12.56 23.75
C TRP A 648 19.18 12.56 24.77
N PHE A 649 19.23 11.62 25.72
CA PHE A 649 18.44 11.68 26.95
C PHE A 649 19.24 12.30 28.09
N ALA A 650 18.82 13.50 28.50
CA ALA A 650 19.40 14.21 29.62
C ALA A 650 18.73 13.81 30.94
N ASN A 651 19.55 13.44 31.91
CA ASN A 651 19.12 13.02 33.26
C ASN A 651 20.07 13.61 34.31
N PRO A 652 20.13 14.94 34.48
CA PRO A 652 21.22 15.64 35.18
C PRO A 652 21.39 15.27 36.67
N ALA A 653 20.40 14.65 37.30
CA ALA A 653 20.44 14.27 38.73
C ALA A 653 20.22 12.77 39.00
N GLY A 654 20.11 11.93 37.96
CA GLY A 654 19.72 10.52 38.15
C GLY A 654 18.37 10.40 38.86
N SER A 655 17.44 11.33 38.59
CA SER A 655 16.18 11.49 39.36
C SER A 655 14.94 11.04 38.59
N HIS A 656 15.08 10.62 37.34
CA HIS A 656 13.99 10.15 36.48
C HIS A 656 14.16 8.67 36.14
N ALA A 657 13.06 7.95 36.02
CA ALA A 657 13.03 6.61 35.46
C ALA A 657 13.33 6.65 33.95
N ALA A 658 13.68 5.50 33.37
CA ALA A 658 13.77 5.39 31.92
C ALA A 658 12.37 5.60 31.33
N PRO A 659 12.23 6.38 30.23
CA PRO A 659 10.95 6.55 29.57
C PRO A 659 10.37 5.20 29.13
N THR A 660 9.05 5.08 29.19
CA THR A 660 8.30 4.01 28.51
C THR A 660 8.22 4.29 27.02
N GLY A 661 7.83 3.31 26.20
CA GLY A 661 7.77 3.46 24.74
C GLY A 661 8.97 2.86 24.00
N SER A 662 9.14 3.21 22.73
CA SER A 662 10.17 2.62 21.86
C SER A 662 10.82 3.60 20.91
N ILE A 663 12.10 3.37 20.65
CA ILE A 663 12.88 4.09 19.65
C ILE A 663 13.25 3.05 18.60
N SER A 664 12.57 3.03 17.46
CA SER A 664 12.71 1.94 16.48
C SER A 664 12.57 2.41 15.04
N ASN A 665 13.13 1.68 14.10
CA ASN A 665 13.12 1.99 12.66
C ASN A 665 13.71 3.37 12.32
N ASN A 666 14.64 3.88 13.12
CA ASN A 666 15.39 5.09 12.80
C ASN A 666 16.70 4.75 12.10
N THR A 667 17.16 5.67 11.23
CA THR A 667 18.42 5.59 10.51
C THR A 667 19.40 6.59 11.10
N PHE A 668 20.51 6.10 11.66
CA PHE A 668 21.64 6.92 12.10
C PHE A 668 22.83 6.67 11.18
N ASP A 669 23.25 7.66 10.40
CA ASP A 669 24.42 7.54 9.52
C ASP A 669 25.23 8.84 9.48
N GLY A 670 26.55 8.74 9.27
CA GLY A 670 27.44 9.88 9.29
C GLY A 670 27.55 10.62 10.64
N ILE A 671 27.11 10.01 11.74
CA ILE A 671 27.15 10.65 13.07
C ILE A 671 28.58 10.74 13.59
N THR A 672 29.01 11.94 13.98
CA THR A 672 30.44 12.19 14.29
C THR A 672 30.83 11.93 15.75
N ASP A 673 29.93 12.13 16.72
CA ASP A 673 30.21 11.87 18.15
C ASP A 673 29.39 10.69 18.70
N LYS A 674 28.07 10.88 18.91
CA LYS A 674 27.19 9.85 19.50
C LYS A 674 25.83 9.83 18.83
N ALA A 675 25.42 8.68 18.29
CA ALA A 675 24.08 8.49 17.73
C ALA A 675 23.02 8.39 18.81
N PHE A 676 23.33 7.75 19.93
CA PHE A 676 22.41 7.67 21.06
C PHE A 676 23.17 7.68 22.38
N PHE A 677 22.75 8.52 23.32
CA PHE A 677 23.32 8.45 24.67
C PHE A 677 22.40 8.94 25.78
N THR A 678 22.65 8.41 26.98
CA THR A 678 21.99 8.83 28.23
C THR A 678 23.02 9.42 29.19
N GLN A 679 22.76 10.57 29.83
CA GLN A 679 23.77 11.28 30.62
C GLN A 679 24.12 10.60 31.96
N ASN A 680 23.13 10.05 32.68
CA ASN A 680 23.28 9.37 33.97
C ASN A 680 22.30 8.20 34.06
N PRO A 681 22.58 7.19 34.90
CA PRO A 681 21.68 6.06 35.06
C PRO A 681 20.28 6.47 35.51
N PHE A 682 19.25 5.78 35.01
CA PHE A 682 17.87 6.05 35.38
C PHE A 682 17.52 5.50 36.78
N VAL A 683 16.61 6.18 37.48
CA VAL A 683 16.07 5.70 38.76
C VAL A 683 15.38 4.37 38.54
N GLY A 684 15.78 3.35 39.29
CA GLY A 684 15.21 2.00 39.18
C GLY A 684 15.95 1.08 38.20
N GLY A 685 16.95 1.58 37.45
CA GLY A 685 17.85 0.75 36.63
C GLY A 685 17.23 0.16 35.36
N GLY A 686 16.36 0.90 34.67
CA GLY A 686 15.79 0.50 33.38
C GLY A 686 16.62 1.02 32.19
N LEU A 687 16.54 0.32 31.05
CA LEU A 687 17.13 0.74 29.78
C LEU A 687 16.08 1.45 28.92
N VAL A 688 16.51 2.41 28.09
CA VAL A 688 15.67 2.93 27.00
C VAL A 688 15.64 1.91 25.87
N ASN A 689 14.45 1.48 25.45
CA ASN A 689 14.29 0.58 24.32
C ASN A 689 14.60 1.32 23.01
N ALA A 690 15.76 1.00 22.42
CA ALA A 690 16.26 1.47 21.14
C ALA A 690 16.54 0.32 20.17
N GLU A 691 15.74 -0.75 20.24
CA GLU A 691 15.81 -1.89 19.33
C GLU A 691 15.34 -1.51 17.91
N ASN A 692 15.76 -2.29 16.93
CA ASN A 692 15.36 -2.20 15.53
C ASN A 692 15.71 -0.85 14.87
N ASN A 693 16.85 -0.25 15.24
CA ASN A 693 17.41 0.91 14.52
C ASN A 693 18.60 0.51 13.64
N TRP A 694 18.85 1.29 12.58
CA TRP A 694 20.08 1.22 11.80
C TRP A 694 21.12 2.17 12.37
N TRP A 695 22.27 1.63 12.78
CA TRP A 695 23.34 2.40 13.41
C TRP A 695 24.49 2.72 12.45
N GLY A 696 24.23 2.84 11.15
CA GLY A 696 25.28 3.18 10.17
C GLY A 696 26.23 2.02 9.84
N HIS A 697 26.06 0.85 10.46
CA HIS A 697 26.83 -0.35 10.15
C HIS A 697 26.13 -1.64 10.59
N CYS A 698 26.29 -2.72 9.81
CA CYS A 698 25.58 -3.99 9.99
C CYS A 698 25.98 -4.78 11.23
N ASN A 699 27.23 -4.64 11.65
CA ASN A 699 27.69 -5.15 12.95
C ASN A 699 27.10 -4.42 14.17
N GLY A 700 26.23 -3.43 13.95
CA GLY A 700 25.54 -2.69 15.01
C GLY A 700 26.30 -1.46 15.48
N PRO A 701 25.80 -0.82 16.55
CA PRO A 701 26.40 0.39 17.10
C PRO A 701 27.77 0.08 17.72
N SER A 702 28.64 1.10 17.77
CA SER A 702 29.87 1.05 18.57
C SER A 702 29.65 1.66 19.96
N GLY A 703 30.71 1.81 20.77
CA GLY A 703 30.61 2.29 22.16
C GLY A 703 30.28 1.15 23.12
N ASP A 704 29.07 1.14 23.67
CA ASP A 704 28.54 0.02 24.44
C ASP A 704 28.04 -1.13 23.54
N GLY A 705 27.81 -0.84 22.25
CA GLY A 705 27.49 -1.83 21.24
C GLY A 705 28.70 -2.63 20.73
N PRO A 706 28.49 -3.85 20.22
CA PRO A 706 29.57 -4.74 19.77
C PRO A 706 30.13 -4.40 18.38
N GLY A 707 29.54 -3.44 17.68
CA GLY A 707 29.82 -3.12 16.29
C GLY A 707 30.80 -1.98 16.07
N VAL A 708 30.82 -1.49 14.84
CA VAL A 708 31.64 -0.34 14.39
C VAL A 708 30.77 0.80 13.84
N GLY A 709 29.45 0.68 13.96
CA GLY A 709 28.52 1.73 13.56
C GLY A 709 28.59 2.94 14.49
N ALA A 710 27.60 3.81 14.37
CA ALA A 710 27.46 4.99 15.18
C ALA A 710 27.47 4.65 16.68
N VAL A 711 28.10 5.53 17.46
CA VAL A 711 28.37 5.29 18.88
C VAL A 711 27.07 5.36 19.69
N VAL A 712 26.84 4.33 20.51
CA VAL A 712 25.79 4.28 21.55
C VAL A 712 26.44 4.17 22.92
N THR A 713 26.00 4.97 23.90
CA THR A 713 26.53 4.91 25.27
C THR A 713 25.46 5.12 26.35
N GLY A 714 25.50 4.38 27.45
CA GLY A 714 24.64 4.54 28.62
C GLY A 714 23.55 3.46 28.76
N ASP A 715 22.45 3.79 29.43
CA ASP A 715 21.35 2.86 29.74
C ASP A 715 20.43 2.67 28.51
N VAL A 716 20.94 1.98 27.49
CA VAL A 716 20.28 1.80 26.18
C VAL A 716 20.18 0.31 25.84
N ASP A 717 18.99 -0.15 25.48
CA ASP A 717 18.78 -1.47 24.89
C ASP A 717 18.68 -1.34 23.37
N PHE A 718 19.74 -1.69 22.65
CA PHE A 718 19.82 -1.52 21.20
C PHE A 718 19.75 -2.85 20.43
N THR A 719 19.49 -3.98 21.11
CA THR A 719 19.53 -5.32 20.51
C THR A 719 18.15 -5.97 20.48
N PRO A 720 17.62 -6.38 19.33
CA PRO A 720 18.27 -6.43 18.02
C PRO A 720 18.41 -5.04 17.38
N TRP A 721 19.38 -4.87 16.49
CA TRP A 721 19.47 -3.72 15.58
C TRP A 721 19.20 -4.18 14.15
N LEU A 722 18.92 -3.24 13.24
CA LEU A 722 18.76 -3.53 11.82
C LEU A 722 20.13 -3.85 11.20
N ALA A 723 20.21 -4.92 10.41
CA ALA A 723 21.42 -5.27 9.65
C ALA A 723 21.75 -4.29 8.52
N GLY A 724 20.78 -3.46 8.13
CA GLY A 724 20.87 -2.44 7.10
C GLY A 724 19.53 -1.70 6.99
N PRO A 725 19.48 -0.51 6.37
CA PRO A 725 18.23 -0.03 5.79
C PRO A 725 17.77 -1.05 4.73
N ALA A 726 16.45 -1.13 4.47
CA ALA A 726 15.92 -1.99 3.41
C ALA A 726 16.66 -1.70 2.09
N LYS A 727 17.21 -2.74 1.46
CA LYS A 727 17.97 -2.59 0.21
C LYS A 727 17.03 -2.65 -0.95
N LEU A 728 16.57 -1.48 -1.36
CA LEU A 728 15.64 -1.31 -2.46
C LEU A 728 16.42 -1.12 -3.77
N VAL A 729 16.13 -1.95 -4.77
CA VAL A 729 16.67 -1.84 -6.13
C VAL A 729 15.52 -1.45 -7.06
N PRO A 730 15.64 -0.39 -7.89
CA PRO A 730 16.83 0.41 -8.12
C PRO A 730 17.01 1.65 -7.22
N SER A 731 16.14 1.92 -6.24
CA SER A 731 16.13 3.22 -5.55
C SER A 731 17.39 3.53 -4.73
N ASN A 732 17.95 2.51 -4.06
CA ASN A 732 19.13 2.66 -3.21
C ASN A 732 20.41 2.13 -3.90
N TYR A 733 20.26 1.26 -4.89
CA TYR A 733 21.35 0.62 -5.63
C TYR A 733 20.96 0.49 -7.11
N GLY A 734 21.88 0.75 -8.03
CA GLY A 734 21.56 0.73 -9.46
C GLY A 734 21.29 -0.67 -10.01
N SER A 735 21.80 -1.72 -9.34
CA SER A 735 21.73 -3.12 -9.75
C SER A 735 21.59 -4.07 -8.55
N ILE A 736 21.17 -5.31 -8.80
CA ILE A 736 21.10 -6.33 -7.73
C ILE A 736 22.50 -6.67 -7.25
N SER A 737 23.47 -6.77 -8.17
CA SER A 737 24.86 -7.09 -7.87
C SER A 737 25.50 -6.02 -6.98
N GLU A 738 25.22 -4.74 -7.18
CA GLU A 738 25.67 -3.68 -6.25
C GLU A 738 25.08 -3.88 -4.85
N ALA A 739 23.77 -4.17 -4.76
CA ALA A 739 23.12 -4.42 -3.48
C ALA A 739 23.70 -5.66 -2.76
N VAL A 740 24.00 -6.73 -3.52
CA VAL A 740 24.63 -7.97 -3.05
C VAL A 740 26.05 -7.73 -2.55
N VAL A 741 26.86 -6.94 -3.25
CA VAL A 741 28.21 -6.57 -2.80
C VAL A 741 28.14 -5.75 -1.50
N ALA A 742 27.09 -4.96 -1.32
CA ALA A 742 26.86 -4.22 -0.09
C ALA A 742 26.27 -5.07 1.05
N SER A 743 25.86 -6.33 0.80
CA SER A 743 25.15 -7.19 1.75
C SER A 743 25.95 -7.66 2.94
N CYS A 744 25.30 -7.57 4.11
CA CYS A 744 25.71 -8.17 5.36
C CYS A 744 24.75 -9.30 5.74
N ALA A 745 25.07 -9.96 6.85
CA ALA A 745 24.27 -11.07 7.35
C ALA A 745 22.84 -10.61 7.74
N GLY A 746 21.82 -11.33 7.30
CA GLY A 746 20.41 -11.04 7.60
C GLY A 746 19.72 -10.05 6.65
N ASP A 747 20.43 -9.53 5.64
CA ASP A 747 19.86 -8.56 4.71
C ASP A 747 18.77 -9.16 3.82
N THR A 748 17.80 -8.33 3.48
CA THR A 748 16.84 -8.58 2.39
C THR A 748 17.01 -7.54 1.31
N ILE A 749 17.28 -7.98 0.09
CA ILE A 749 17.27 -7.16 -1.13
C ILE A 749 15.88 -7.27 -1.74
N MET A 750 15.18 -6.14 -1.77
CA MET A 750 13.85 -5.98 -2.36
C MET A 750 14.01 -5.32 -3.72
N VAL A 751 13.64 -6.04 -4.77
CA VAL A 751 13.77 -5.53 -6.14
C VAL A 751 12.40 -5.16 -6.67
N ASP A 752 12.22 -3.88 -7.01
CA ASP A 752 11.10 -3.45 -7.84
C ASP A 752 11.31 -4.04 -9.24
N ALA A 753 10.64 -5.16 -9.52
CA ALA A 753 10.80 -5.89 -10.76
C ALA A 753 10.50 -4.99 -11.98
N ALA A 754 9.49 -4.11 -11.91
CA ALA A 754 9.13 -3.27 -13.05
C ALA A 754 10.24 -2.26 -13.36
N ALA A 755 10.68 -1.51 -12.34
CA ALA A 755 11.73 -0.50 -12.50
C ALA A 755 13.08 -1.14 -12.87
N TYR A 756 13.42 -2.25 -12.22
CA TYR A 756 14.68 -2.95 -12.42
C TYR A 756 14.79 -3.55 -13.84
N ASN A 757 13.75 -4.27 -14.29
CA ASN A 757 13.76 -4.93 -15.60
C ASN A 757 13.91 -3.92 -16.75
N ALA A 758 13.36 -2.71 -16.58
CA ALA A 758 13.51 -1.63 -17.56
C ALA A 758 14.92 -1.01 -17.54
N ALA A 759 15.51 -0.84 -16.36
CA ALA A 759 16.78 -0.14 -16.17
C ALA A 759 18.02 -1.01 -16.43
N ASN A 760 17.93 -2.32 -16.19
CA ASN A 760 19.10 -3.22 -16.17
C ASN A 760 18.98 -4.44 -17.10
N PRO A 761 18.70 -4.26 -18.42
CA PRO A 761 18.73 -5.37 -19.35
C PRO A 761 20.15 -5.95 -19.46
N GLY A 762 20.29 -7.25 -19.21
CA GLY A 762 21.54 -8.00 -19.34
C GLY A 762 22.38 -8.10 -18.07
N GLU A 763 21.88 -7.74 -16.89
CA GLU A 763 22.64 -7.92 -15.64
C GLU A 763 22.88 -9.42 -15.35
N THR A 764 24.15 -9.78 -15.11
CA THR A 764 24.53 -11.03 -14.45
C THR A 764 24.57 -10.80 -12.95
N LEU A 765 23.77 -11.53 -12.18
CA LEU A 765 23.82 -11.52 -10.73
C LEU A 765 25.09 -12.24 -10.24
N LEU A 766 26.05 -11.50 -9.70
CA LEU A 766 27.37 -12.01 -9.34
C LEU A 766 27.59 -12.10 -7.82
N PHE A 767 27.78 -13.32 -7.31
CA PHE A 767 28.35 -13.59 -5.99
C PHE A 767 29.88 -13.74 -6.14
N GLY A 768 30.61 -12.64 -5.93
CA GLY A 768 32.03 -12.48 -6.24
C GLY A 768 33.02 -13.19 -5.31
N ALA A 769 34.30 -13.25 -5.69
CA ALA A 769 35.36 -14.00 -5.00
C ALA A 769 35.54 -13.65 -3.51
N ASP A 770 35.34 -12.40 -3.10
CA ASP A 770 35.52 -11.95 -1.71
C ASP A 770 34.24 -12.06 -0.86
N MET A 771 33.15 -12.56 -1.44
CA MET A 771 31.86 -12.60 -0.76
C MET A 771 31.79 -13.71 0.28
N ALA A 772 31.41 -13.31 1.50
CA ALA A 772 31.01 -14.19 2.59
C ALA A 772 29.84 -13.54 3.32
N VAL A 773 28.67 -14.18 3.31
CA VAL A 773 27.44 -13.65 3.90
C VAL A 773 26.59 -14.79 4.44
N SER A 774 25.80 -14.53 5.48
CA SER A 774 24.77 -15.46 5.94
C SER A 774 23.37 -14.83 5.86
N ASP A 775 22.33 -15.64 5.77
CA ASP A 775 20.94 -15.18 5.94
C ASP A 775 20.50 -14.08 4.95
N LEU A 776 20.99 -14.14 3.71
CA LEU A 776 20.66 -13.18 2.65
C LEU A 776 19.42 -13.65 1.88
N THR A 777 18.44 -12.76 1.71
CA THR A 777 17.29 -12.99 0.84
C THR A 777 17.28 -11.99 -0.32
N ILE A 778 17.09 -12.48 -1.55
CA ILE A 778 16.86 -11.65 -2.74
C ILE A 778 15.48 -12.00 -3.28
N ARG A 779 14.59 -11.01 -3.38
CA ARG A 779 13.22 -11.21 -3.84
C ARG A 779 12.63 -10.00 -4.53
N SER A 780 11.54 -10.22 -5.26
CA SER A 780 10.71 -9.13 -5.75
C SER A 780 10.07 -8.36 -4.58
N SER A 781 9.90 -7.04 -4.74
CA SER A 781 9.13 -6.23 -3.82
C SER A 781 7.63 -6.57 -3.86
N ASP A 782 7.17 -7.06 -5.02
CA ASP A 782 5.83 -7.62 -5.24
C ASP A 782 5.95 -9.12 -5.55
N PRO A 783 5.49 -10.02 -4.67
CA PRO A 783 5.61 -11.48 -4.85
C PRO A 783 4.87 -12.01 -6.10
N ASN A 784 4.00 -11.21 -6.73
CA ASN A 784 3.30 -11.60 -7.95
C ASN A 784 4.09 -11.27 -9.23
N THR A 785 5.22 -10.57 -9.11
CA THR A 785 6.08 -10.21 -10.24
C THR A 785 7.44 -10.88 -10.11
N LYS A 786 8.02 -11.29 -11.24
CA LYS A 786 9.36 -11.89 -11.26
C LYS A 786 10.41 -10.89 -11.70
N VAL A 787 11.54 -10.89 -11.00
CA VAL A 787 12.72 -10.07 -11.31
C VAL A 787 13.51 -10.72 -12.44
N GLN A 788 13.71 -10.02 -13.56
CA GLN A 788 14.35 -10.55 -14.76
C GLN A 788 15.88 -10.43 -14.67
N VAL A 789 16.55 -11.50 -14.26
CA VAL A 789 18.01 -11.61 -14.27
C VAL A 789 18.44 -12.21 -15.61
N THR A 790 18.69 -11.35 -16.59
CA THR A 790 18.86 -11.74 -18.01
C THR A 790 20.29 -12.04 -18.42
N GLY A 791 21.27 -11.80 -17.55
CA GLY A 791 22.67 -12.22 -17.72
C GLY A 791 23.03 -13.50 -16.95
N GLY A 792 22.06 -14.18 -16.34
CA GLY A 792 22.26 -15.35 -15.49
C GLY A 792 22.78 -15.03 -14.08
N VAL A 793 22.95 -16.08 -13.27
CA VAL A 793 23.49 -16.01 -11.90
C VAL A 793 24.84 -16.72 -11.83
N GLN A 794 25.84 -16.06 -11.24
CA GLN A 794 27.18 -16.61 -11.07
C GLN A 794 27.61 -16.65 -9.61
N PHE A 795 28.02 -17.83 -9.13
CA PHE A 795 28.78 -17.96 -7.89
C PHE A 795 30.25 -18.18 -8.20
N SER A 796 31.08 -17.30 -7.65
CA SER A 796 32.54 -17.33 -7.74
C SER A 796 33.22 -17.09 -6.38
N ASN A 797 32.43 -17.05 -5.30
CA ASN A 797 32.87 -16.80 -3.94
C ASN A 797 33.94 -17.79 -3.48
N THR A 798 34.91 -17.27 -2.72
CA THR A 798 35.92 -18.05 -2.01
C THR A 798 35.60 -18.19 -0.52
N GLY A 799 34.84 -17.25 0.04
CA GLY A 799 34.25 -17.35 1.37
C GLY A 799 32.95 -18.17 1.40
N THR A 800 32.49 -18.53 2.58
CA THR A 800 31.22 -19.27 2.75
C THR A 800 30.04 -18.32 2.55
N ILE A 801 29.07 -18.75 1.75
CA ILE A 801 27.73 -18.16 1.70
C ILE A 801 26.78 -19.15 2.37
N ASP A 802 26.10 -18.73 3.43
CA ASP A 802 25.20 -19.57 4.21
C ASP A 802 23.77 -19.03 4.20
N ASN A 803 22.77 -19.91 4.18
CA ASN A 803 21.36 -19.56 4.27
C ASN A 803 20.91 -18.49 3.24
N LEU A 804 21.28 -18.69 1.97
CA LEU A 804 20.88 -17.83 0.86
C LEU A 804 19.51 -18.25 0.32
N THR A 805 18.60 -17.28 0.20
CA THR A 805 17.31 -17.46 -0.48
C THR A 805 17.25 -16.60 -1.75
N LEU A 806 17.05 -17.25 -2.89
CA LEU A 806 16.65 -16.61 -4.14
C LEU A 806 15.17 -16.89 -4.37
N GLN A 807 14.36 -15.83 -4.41
CA GLN A 807 12.91 -15.92 -4.52
C GLN A 807 12.38 -15.02 -5.63
N ASP A 808 11.32 -15.46 -6.32
CA ASP A 808 10.59 -14.64 -7.31
C ASP A 808 11.49 -14.13 -8.46
N LEU A 809 12.49 -14.91 -8.85
CA LEU A 809 13.41 -14.54 -9.94
C LEU A 809 13.01 -15.24 -11.25
N TYR A 810 13.10 -14.53 -12.37
CA TYR A 810 13.12 -15.11 -13.71
C TYR A 810 14.55 -14.99 -14.24
N VAL A 811 15.27 -16.10 -14.25
CA VAL A 811 16.67 -16.17 -14.69
C VAL A 811 16.73 -16.64 -16.13
N THR A 812 17.26 -15.79 -16.99
CA THR A 812 17.58 -16.05 -18.41
C THR A 812 19.05 -15.70 -18.68
N GLY A 813 19.51 -15.92 -19.91
CA GLY A 813 20.88 -15.66 -20.30
C GLY A 813 21.86 -16.71 -19.80
N GLU A 814 23.14 -16.44 -20.00
CA GLU A 814 24.22 -17.36 -19.68
C GLU A 814 25.28 -16.69 -18.83
N SER A 815 25.48 -17.24 -17.64
CA SER A 815 26.67 -17.01 -16.84
C SER A 815 27.59 -18.22 -16.97
N SER A 816 28.59 -18.14 -17.86
CA SER A 816 29.65 -19.16 -17.96
C SER A 816 29.13 -20.61 -18.19
N GLY A 817 28.24 -20.79 -19.18
CA GLY A 817 27.72 -22.09 -19.60
C GLY A 817 26.38 -22.52 -18.99
N ALA A 818 25.83 -21.77 -18.03
CA ALA A 818 24.55 -22.07 -17.39
C ALA A 818 23.73 -20.81 -17.07
N SER A 819 22.40 -20.94 -16.92
CA SER A 819 21.55 -19.86 -16.40
C SER A 819 21.90 -19.57 -14.93
N ILE A 820 22.19 -20.61 -14.13
CA ILE A 820 22.83 -20.50 -12.81
C ILE A 820 24.11 -21.34 -12.79
N GLN A 821 25.26 -20.68 -12.64
CA GLN A 821 26.57 -21.32 -12.60
C GLN A 821 27.19 -21.18 -11.21
N MET A 822 27.44 -22.31 -10.56
CA MET A 822 28.14 -22.38 -9.29
C MET A 822 29.57 -22.82 -9.51
N SER A 823 30.47 -21.84 -9.69
CA SER A 823 31.92 -22.02 -9.88
C SER A 823 32.74 -21.61 -8.66
N ASN A 824 32.07 -21.48 -7.50
CA ASN A 824 32.61 -21.08 -6.23
C ASN A 824 33.67 -22.06 -5.71
N ALA A 825 34.77 -21.51 -5.18
CA ALA A 825 35.75 -22.27 -4.43
C ALA A 825 35.34 -22.42 -2.95
N GLY A 826 34.61 -21.43 -2.42
CA GLY A 826 33.99 -21.45 -1.10
C GLY A 826 32.74 -22.31 -1.05
N GLU A 827 32.27 -22.58 0.16
CA GLU A 827 31.07 -23.38 0.42
C GLU A 827 29.81 -22.54 0.19
N LEU A 828 28.78 -23.15 -0.42
CA LEU A 828 27.43 -22.61 -0.52
C LEU A 828 26.50 -23.53 0.29
N SER A 829 26.21 -23.13 1.53
CA SER A 829 25.43 -23.92 2.48
C SER A 829 24.01 -23.38 2.64
N ASN A 830 23.04 -24.28 2.86
CA ASN A 830 21.64 -23.91 3.12
C ASN A 830 21.03 -23.05 2.00
N LEU A 831 21.14 -23.49 0.74
CA LEU A 831 20.58 -22.78 -0.41
C LEU A 831 19.09 -23.06 -0.57
N THR A 832 18.31 -21.99 -0.74
CA THR A 832 16.89 -22.07 -1.12
C THR A 832 16.64 -21.36 -2.45
N LEU A 833 16.06 -22.08 -3.42
CA LEU A 833 15.42 -21.53 -4.60
C LEU A 833 13.92 -21.68 -4.43
N LYS A 834 13.18 -20.57 -4.51
CA LYS A 834 11.74 -20.58 -4.26
C LYS A 834 11.00 -19.74 -5.29
N ASP A 835 9.96 -20.30 -5.90
CA ASP A 835 9.09 -19.59 -6.85
C ASP A 835 9.88 -18.92 -8.00
N CYS A 836 10.98 -19.53 -8.42
CA CYS A 836 11.86 -19.02 -9.48
C CYS A 836 11.55 -19.70 -10.84
N VAL A 837 11.76 -18.98 -11.93
CA VAL A 837 11.80 -19.52 -13.30
C VAL A 837 13.25 -19.53 -13.76
N ILE A 838 13.76 -20.71 -14.13
CA ILE A 838 15.12 -20.87 -14.67
C ILE A 838 14.98 -21.38 -16.10
N ASP A 839 15.26 -20.49 -17.04
CA ASP A 839 15.01 -20.71 -18.46
C ASP A 839 16.34 -20.82 -19.21
N GLY A 840 16.54 -21.94 -19.89
CA GLY A 840 17.68 -22.18 -20.77
C GLY A 840 17.56 -21.49 -22.13
N GLU A 841 16.40 -20.91 -22.46
CA GLU A 841 16.08 -20.20 -23.70
C GLU A 841 16.31 -21.02 -24.99
N ASP A 842 16.24 -22.34 -24.90
CA ASP A 842 16.59 -23.28 -25.98
C ASP A 842 17.99 -23.01 -26.56
N ALA A 843 18.89 -22.46 -25.74
CA ALA A 843 20.23 -22.10 -26.17
C ALA A 843 21.12 -23.36 -26.24
N ALA A 844 21.72 -23.59 -27.41
CA ALA A 844 22.52 -24.78 -27.67
C ALA A 844 23.65 -24.96 -26.64
N GLY A 845 23.63 -26.09 -25.93
CA GLY A 845 24.64 -26.46 -24.94
C GLY A 845 24.50 -25.79 -23.57
N ARG A 846 23.54 -24.87 -23.39
CA ARG A 846 23.33 -24.16 -22.12
C ARG A 846 22.68 -25.06 -21.08
N HIS A 847 23.26 -25.09 -19.88
CA HIS A 847 22.69 -25.75 -18.71
C HIS A 847 21.68 -24.84 -18.00
N ALA A 848 20.70 -25.40 -17.29
CA ALA A 848 19.86 -24.60 -16.40
C ALA A 848 20.65 -24.26 -15.12
N ILE A 849 20.94 -25.28 -14.29
CA ILE A 849 21.72 -25.09 -13.06
C ILE A 849 22.92 -26.04 -13.07
N ARG A 850 24.13 -25.47 -12.94
CA ARG A 850 25.39 -26.23 -12.91
C ARG A 850 26.10 -26.00 -11.57
N GLY A 851 25.98 -26.96 -10.66
CA GLY A 851 26.41 -26.83 -9.27
C GLY A 851 27.91 -26.98 -9.03
N GLY A 852 28.33 -26.48 -7.85
CA GLY A 852 29.67 -26.54 -7.29
C GLY A 852 29.67 -26.24 -5.78
N ASN A 853 30.33 -27.08 -5.00
CA ASN A 853 30.51 -26.94 -3.53
C ASN A 853 29.25 -26.61 -2.71
N LEU A 854 28.10 -27.17 -3.09
CA LEU A 854 26.88 -27.16 -2.26
C LEU A 854 27.05 -28.05 -1.02
N SER A 855 26.50 -27.62 0.10
CA SER A 855 26.52 -28.38 1.35
C SER A 855 25.29 -28.14 2.22
N GLN A 856 25.16 -28.93 3.30
CA GLN A 856 24.05 -28.84 4.24
C GLN A 856 22.70 -28.99 3.52
N THR A 857 21.76 -28.07 3.74
CA THR A 857 20.41 -28.14 3.16
C THR A 857 20.36 -27.55 1.76
N LEU A 858 19.65 -28.22 0.85
CA LEU A 858 19.23 -27.66 -0.44
C LEU A 858 17.70 -27.77 -0.55
N THR A 859 17.04 -26.64 -0.82
CA THR A 859 15.60 -26.59 -1.07
C THR A 859 15.32 -25.96 -2.44
N VAL A 860 14.57 -26.66 -3.28
CA VAL A 860 14.03 -26.15 -4.54
C VAL A 860 12.52 -26.35 -4.49
N ALA A 861 11.77 -25.25 -4.40
CA ALA A 861 10.34 -25.27 -4.14
C ALA A 861 9.58 -24.34 -5.10
N GLY A 862 8.47 -24.80 -5.67
CA GLY A 862 7.60 -23.96 -6.51
C GLY A 862 8.27 -23.42 -7.79
N CYS A 863 9.41 -23.99 -8.20
CA CYS A 863 10.19 -23.47 -9.32
C CYS A 863 9.77 -24.10 -10.67
N GLU A 864 9.87 -23.31 -11.74
CA GLU A 864 9.79 -23.78 -13.13
C GLU A 864 11.21 -23.83 -13.72
N ILE A 865 11.63 -24.99 -14.21
CA ILE A 865 12.95 -25.17 -14.84
C ILE A 865 12.75 -25.72 -16.24
N LYS A 866 13.11 -24.94 -17.26
CA LYS A 866 12.73 -25.23 -18.64
C LYS A 866 13.77 -24.89 -19.69
N ASN A 867 13.54 -25.42 -20.89
CA ASN A 867 14.21 -25.04 -22.12
C ASN A 867 15.74 -25.18 -22.09
N SER A 868 16.28 -26.07 -21.25
CA SER A 868 17.72 -26.34 -21.16
C SER A 868 18.14 -27.38 -22.21
N LEU A 869 19.06 -27.04 -23.11
CA LEU A 869 19.63 -27.99 -24.09
C LEU A 869 20.94 -28.64 -23.62
N GLY A 870 21.49 -28.21 -22.50
CA GLY A 870 22.67 -28.79 -21.88
C GLY A 870 22.37 -30.07 -21.09
N TRP A 871 23.42 -30.79 -20.70
CA TRP A 871 23.29 -32.05 -19.96
C TRP A 871 22.85 -31.89 -18.49
N SER A 872 22.99 -30.67 -17.92
CA SER A 872 22.59 -30.36 -16.55
C SER A 872 21.30 -29.55 -16.53
N THR A 873 20.20 -30.18 -16.11
CA THR A 873 19.00 -29.46 -15.66
C THR A 873 19.26 -28.92 -14.26
N PHE A 874 19.79 -29.77 -13.38
CA PHE A 874 20.35 -29.37 -12.09
C PHE A 874 21.39 -30.40 -11.67
N ASP A 875 22.64 -30.02 -11.39
CA ASP A 875 23.62 -30.96 -10.81
C ASP A 875 24.15 -30.36 -9.51
N THR A 876 24.15 -31.11 -8.41
CA THR A 876 24.74 -30.65 -7.13
C THR A 876 26.27 -30.65 -7.15
N SER A 877 26.91 -31.39 -8.07
CA SER A 877 28.34 -31.32 -8.36
C SER A 877 28.65 -31.67 -9.82
N ALA A 878 28.81 -30.63 -10.65
CA ALA A 878 29.06 -30.75 -12.08
C ALA A 878 30.38 -31.44 -12.47
N SER A 879 31.29 -31.68 -11.52
CA SER A 879 32.55 -32.40 -11.74
C SER A 879 32.45 -33.90 -11.48
N GLY A 880 31.32 -34.36 -10.91
CA GLY A 880 31.15 -35.70 -10.36
C GLY A 880 31.89 -35.93 -9.03
N VAL A 881 32.75 -35.00 -8.60
CA VAL A 881 33.45 -35.03 -7.32
C VAL A 881 32.66 -34.24 -6.28
N VAL A 882 32.14 -34.91 -5.26
CA VAL A 882 31.44 -34.27 -4.15
C VAL A 882 32.48 -33.93 -3.08
N ASN A 883 32.61 -32.65 -2.73
CA ASN A 883 33.59 -32.18 -1.73
C ASN A 883 32.98 -31.93 -0.36
N HIS A 884 31.67 -31.67 -0.30
CA HIS A 884 30.94 -31.33 0.92
C HIS A 884 29.70 -32.23 1.07
N ALA A 885 29.31 -32.51 2.31
CA ALA A 885 28.13 -33.31 2.59
C ALA A 885 26.86 -32.44 2.52
N LEU A 886 25.85 -32.94 1.81
CA LEU A 886 24.48 -32.46 1.94
C LEU A 886 23.82 -33.17 3.11
N THR A 887 23.10 -32.46 3.98
CA THR A 887 22.33 -33.05 5.08
C THR A 887 20.94 -33.45 4.60
N SER A 888 20.24 -32.51 3.96
CA SER A 888 18.91 -32.74 3.37
C SER A 888 18.74 -32.06 2.03
N VAL A 889 18.07 -32.74 1.10
CA VAL A 889 17.73 -32.20 -0.22
C VAL A 889 16.24 -32.32 -0.44
N THR A 890 15.59 -31.21 -0.79
CA THR A 890 14.14 -31.17 -1.04
C THR A 890 13.87 -30.57 -2.41
N PHE A 891 13.19 -31.34 -3.27
CA PHE A 891 12.54 -30.87 -4.48
C PHE A 891 11.04 -31.02 -4.28
N THR A 892 10.31 -29.91 -4.16
CA THR A 892 8.87 -29.95 -3.96
C THR A 892 8.10 -29.02 -4.88
N GLN A 893 7.00 -29.50 -5.46
CA GLN A 893 6.08 -28.69 -6.28
C GLN A 893 6.79 -27.93 -7.42
N ASN A 894 7.81 -28.55 -8.03
CA ASN A 894 8.51 -27.95 -9.17
C ASN A 894 7.97 -28.49 -10.51
N TYR A 895 8.06 -27.67 -11.55
CA TYR A 895 7.74 -28.07 -12.92
C TYR A 895 8.99 -28.07 -13.80
N PHE A 896 9.39 -29.27 -14.24
CA PHE A 896 10.51 -29.48 -15.14
C PHE A 896 9.98 -29.86 -16.52
N HIS A 897 10.20 -29.03 -17.53
CA HIS A 897 9.74 -29.37 -18.87
C HIS A 897 10.68 -28.93 -19.97
N HIS A 898 10.72 -29.71 -21.06
CA HIS A 898 11.53 -29.41 -22.24
C HIS A 898 13.01 -29.22 -21.88
N ASN A 899 13.57 -30.14 -21.09
CA ASN A 899 15.00 -30.14 -20.74
C ASN A 899 15.69 -31.38 -21.31
N ASN A 900 16.89 -31.21 -21.85
CA ASN A 900 17.73 -32.30 -22.38
C ASN A 900 18.75 -32.83 -21.37
N GLY A 901 18.73 -32.32 -20.14
CA GLY A 901 19.61 -32.73 -19.05
C GLY A 901 18.89 -33.46 -17.92
N SER A 902 19.67 -33.98 -16.99
CA SER A 902 19.15 -34.62 -15.76
C SER A 902 19.15 -33.65 -14.57
N VAL A 903 18.31 -33.94 -13.58
CA VAL A 903 18.56 -33.52 -12.20
C VAL A 903 19.44 -34.59 -11.53
N SER A 904 20.60 -34.21 -10.99
CA SER A 904 21.56 -35.12 -10.34
C SER A 904 21.85 -34.66 -8.91
N VAL A 905 21.38 -35.43 -7.93
CA VAL A 905 21.66 -35.27 -6.50
C VAL A 905 22.81 -36.21 -6.13
N ARG A 906 24.01 -35.65 -6.05
CA ARG A 906 25.24 -36.39 -5.75
C ARG A 906 25.61 -36.28 -4.27
N GLY A 907 25.53 -37.38 -3.53
CA GLY A 907 25.96 -37.49 -2.14
C GLY A 907 27.45 -37.82 -1.96
N LEU A 908 28.02 -37.45 -0.80
CA LEU A 908 29.41 -37.73 -0.45
C LEU A 908 29.56 -39.14 0.15
N ALA A 909 30.40 -39.99 -0.44
CA ALA A 909 30.58 -41.39 0.00
C ALA A 909 30.95 -41.55 1.49
N SER A 910 31.77 -40.65 2.05
CA SER A 910 32.17 -40.70 3.46
C SER A 910 31.13 -40.10 4.42
N SER A 911 30.14 -39.37 3.90
CA SER A 911 29.06 -38.74 4.67
C SER A 911 27.81 -38.65 3.79
N PRO A 912 27.09 -39.77 3.60
CA PRO A 912 25.92 -39.82 2.72
C PRO A 912 24.84 -38.81 3.10
N THR A 913 24.08 -38.35 2.11
CA THR A 913 22.96 -37.42 2.36
C THR A 913 21.94 -38.06 3.28
N SER A 914 21.56 -37.39 4.37
CA SER A 914 20.71 -38.02 5.40
C SER A 914 19.28 -38.23 4.90
N LEU A 915 18.71 -37.25 4.20
CA LEU A 915 17.36 -37.32 3.65
C LEU A 915 17.28 -36.64 2.28
N VAL A 916 16.66 -37.30 1.31
CA VAL A 916 16.24 -36.69 0.05
C VAL A 916 14.73 -36.82 -0.08
N THR A 917 14.05 -35.69 -0.29
CA THR A 917 12.59 -35.60 -0.44
C THR A 917 12.27 -35.05 -1.82
N ILE A 918 11.51 -35.81 -2.61
CA ILE A 918 11.09 -35.45 -3.96
C ILE A 918 9.58 -35.58 -4.02
N THR A 919 8.85 -34.46 -3.87
CA THR A 919 7.40 -34.50 -3.64
C THR A 919 6.60 -33.57 -4.55
N GLY A 920 5.51 -34.05 -5.13
CA GLY A 920 4.58 -33.19 -5.87
C GLY A 920 5.16 -32.49 -7.10
N ASN A 921 6.28 -32.98 -7.66
CA ASN A 921 6.89 -32.37 -8.84
C ASN A 921 6.33 -32.98 -10.13
N THR A 922 6.38 -32.20 -11.20
CA THR A 922 5.96 -32.60 -12.56
C THR A 922 7.14 -32.57 -13.51
N TRP A 923 7.37 -33.67 -14.23
CA TRP A 923 8.34 -33.78 -15.32
C TRP A 923 7.63 -34.06 -16.65
N GLU A 924 7.94 -33.28 -17.68
CA GLU A 924 7.33 -33.40 -19.00
C GLU A 924 8.36 -33.19 -20.11
N ASN A 925 8.29 -33.99 -21.18
CA ASN A 925 9.13 -33.80 -22.38
C ASN A 925 10.63 -33.75 -22.07
N ILE A 926 11.09 -34.57 -21.13
CA ILE A 926 12.51 -34.67 -20.78
C ILE A 926 13.24 -35.45 -21.87
N GLY A 927 14.30 -34.86 -22.41
CA GLY A 927 15.06 -35.39 -23.53
C GLY A 927 14.41 -35.21 -24.91
N GLN A 928 13.38 -34.36 -25.01
CA GLN A 928 12.67 -34.06 -26.26
C GLN A 928 12.87 -32.62 -26.77
N ASN A 929 13.71 -31.81 -26.13
CA ASN A 929 13.77 -30.40 -26.47
C ASN A 929 14.68 -30.12 -27.69
N GLY A 930 14.10 -29.49 -28.72
CA GLY A 930 14.79 -29.11 -29.96
C GLY A 930 15.16 -30.29 -30.86
N THR A 931 16.04 -30.04 -31.84
CA THR A 931 16.49 -31.05 -32.82
C THR A 931 17.82 -31.72 -32.47
N GLY A 932 18.35 -31.45 -31.28
CA GLY A 932 19.66 -31.91 -30.82
C GLY A 932 19.59 -33.31 -30.18
N THR A 933 20.75 -33.97 -30.06
CA THR A 933 20.88 -35.22 -29.30
C THR A 933 20.81 -34.91 -27.80
N SER A 934 19.80 -35.44 -27.11
CA SER A 934 19.66 -35.28 -25.65
C SER A 934 20.77 -36.01 -24.88
N ASN A 935 21.16 -35.49 -23.71
CA ASN A 935 22.14 -36.10 -22.79
C ASN A 935 21.53 -36.41 -21.41
N ASN A 936 20.20 -36.51 -21.32
CA ASN A 936 19.54 -36.93 -20.10
C ASN A 936 19.85 -38.41 -19.82
N TRP A 937 20.03 -38.72 -18.54
CA TRP A 937 20.02 -40.09 -18.00
C TRP A 937 18.66 -40.38 -17.37
N ALA A 938 18.20 -39.44 -16.53
CA ALA A 938 16.92 -39.55 -15.84
C ALA A 938 16.24 -38.19 -15.68
N CYS A 939 14.95 -38.19 -15.32
CA CYS A 939 14.33 -36.98 -14.76
C CYS A 939 15.08 -36.54 -13.50
N ILE A 940 15.32 -37.49 -12.59
CA ILE A 940 16.16 -37.27 -11.41
C ILE A 940 16.97 -38.53 -11.02
N GLU A 941 18.24 -38.29 -10.71
CA GLU A 941 19.19 -39.25 -10.16
C GLU A 941 19.52 -38.88 -8.70
N VAL A 942 19.45 -39.86 -7.81
CA VAL A 942 19.92 -39.72 -6.42
C VAL A 942 21.01 -40.75 -6.15
N ASN A 943 22.17 -40.28 -5.67
CA ASN A 943 23.30 -41.14 -5.37
C ASN A 943 23.79 -40.93 -3.94
N THR A 944 24.07 -42.03 -3.23
CA THR A 944 24.72 -42.04 -1.90
C THR A 944 23.89 -41.28 -0.86
N ALA A 945 22.72 -41.83 -0.54
CA ALA A 945 21.79 -41.29 0.44
C ALA A 945 21.35 -42.34 1.46
N VAL A 946 21.08 -41.90 2.70
CA VAL A 946 20.57 -42.77 3.76
C VAL A 946 19.09 -43.07 3.54
N SER A 947 18.26 -42.04 3.35
CA SER A 947 16.83 -42.20 3.11
C SER A 947 16.37 -41.35 1.94
N VAL A 948 15.52 -41.91 1.10
CA VAL A 948 14.90 -41.22 -0.04
C VAL A 948 13.38 -41.41 0.02
N THR A 949 12.64 -40.31 0.01
CA THR A 949 11.17 -40.29 -0.09
C THR A 949 10.77 -39.64 -1.42
N ILE A 950 10.03 -40.36 -2.24
CA ILE A 950 9.55 -39.88 -3.55
C ILE A 950 8.04 -40.08 -3.61
N SER A 951 7.26 -39.00 -3.57
CA SER A 951 5.80 -39.15 -3.58
C SER A 951 4.99 -38.06 -4.25
N GLY A 952 3.82 -38.44 -4.77
CA GLY A 952 2.88 -37.50 -5.40
C GLY A 952 3.40 -36.88 -6.70
N ASN A 953 4.44 -37.44 -7.31
CA ASN A 953 5.03 -36.88 -8.52
C ASN A 953 4.34 -37.36 -9.80
N SER A 954 4.39 -36.53 -10.85
CA SER A 954 3.95 -36.89 -12.20
C SER A 954 5.13 -36.84 -13.17
N ALA A 955 5.33 -37.87 -13.98
CA ALA A 955 6.32 -37.84 -15.06
C ALA A 955 5.77 -38.44 -16.35
N SER A 956 5.93 -37.70 -17.44
CA SER A 956 5.49 -38.11 -18.77
C SER A 956 6.49 -37.78 -19.86
N ASP A 957 6.49 -38.63 -20.88
CA ASP A 957 7.19 -38.41 -22.15
C ASP A 957 8.71 -38.22 -22.02
N THR A 958 9.33 -38.86 -21.02
CA THR A 958 10.80 -38.96 -20.90
C THR A 958 11.38 -39.87 -21.98
N LEU A 959 12.23 -39.33 -22.85
CA LEU A 959 12.91 -40.08 -23.92
C LEU A 959 14.31 -40.55 -23.51
N PRO A 960 14.86 -41.57 -24.21
CA PRO A 960 16.25 -41.94 -24.04
C PRO A 960 17.18 -40.81 -24.51
N GLY A 961 18.18 -40.49 -23.70
CA GLY A 961 19.33 -39.71 -24.10
C GLY A 961 20.25 -40.48 -25.05
N SER A 962 21.35 -39.83 -25.45
CA SER A 962 22.33 -40.34 -26.42
C SER A 962 23.00 -41.66 -26.05
N TRP A 963 22.94 -42.04 -24.77
CA TRP A 963 23.49 -43.30 -24.26
C TRP A 963 22.44 -44.40 -24.08
N GLY A 964 21.19 -44.16 -24.49
CA GLY A 964 20.08 -45.12 -24.41
C GLY A 964 19.40 -45.20 -23.04
N GLU A 965 19.73 -44.30 -22.11
CA GLU A 965 19.13 -44.20 -20.78
C GLU A 965 18.06 -43.11 -20.76
N GLY A 966 16.96 -43.33 -20.04
CA GLY A 966 15.84 -42.37 -19.96
C GLY A 966 14.88 -42.71 -18.83
N GLN A 967 15.42 -42.86 -17.61
CA GLN A 967 14.61 -43.22 -16.45
C GLN A 967 13.82 -42.03 -15.91
N VAL A 968 12.72 -42.28 -15.21
CA VAL A 968 12.13 -41.24 -14.36
C VAL A 968 12.97 -41.09 -13.09
N PHE A 969 13.11 -42.18 -12.33
CA PHE A 969 13.85 -42.18 -11.07
C PHE A 969 15.02 -43.15 -11.14
N GLN A 970 16.22 -42.62 -10.90
CA GLN A 970 17.44 -43.39 -10.89
C GLN A 970 18.10 -43.31 -9.52
N LEU A 971 18.24 -44.46 -8.85
CA LEU A 971 18.67 -44.53 -7.45
C LEU A 971 19.94 -45.38 -7.29
N TRP A 972 20.99 -44.77 -6.75
CA TRP A 972 22.32 -45.36 -6.54
C TRP A 972 22.70 -45.34 -5.06
N HIS A 973 23.09 -46.50 -4.51
CA HIS A 973 23.59 -46.61 -3.13
C HIS A 973 22.68 -45.90 -2.10
N VAL A 974 21.39 -46.26 -2.13
CA VAL A 974 20.39 -45.76 -1.17
C VAL A 974 20.09 -46.85 -0.14
N ASN A 975 20.11 -46.50 1.16
CA ASN A 975 19.86 -47.49 2.21
C ASN A 975 18.36 -47.73 2.45
N ASN A 976 17.55 -46.67 2.49
CA ASN A 976 16.11 -46.74 2.77
C ASN A 976 15.30 -45.95 1.73
N ILE A 977 14.19 -46.53 1.26
CA ILE A 977 13.31 -45.91 0.27
C ILE A 977 11.85 -45.90 0.71
N ASP A 978 11.14 -44.84 0.34
CA ASP A 978 9.69 -44.76 0.36
C ASP A 978 9.22 -44.08 -0.92
N VAL A 979 8.84 -44.89 -1.92
CA VAL A 979 8.46 -44.40 -3.26
C VAL A 979 7.01 -44.72 -3.51
N HIS A 980 6.14 -43.71 -3.45
CA HIS A 980 4.70 -43.95 -3.49
C HIS A 980 3.84 -42.88 -4.13
N SER A 981 2.65 -43.25 -4.57
CA SER A 981 1.67 -42.30 -5.12
C SER A 981 2.19 -41.48 -6.30
N ASN A 982 3.16 -42.01 -7.07
CA ASN A 982 3.69 -41.36 -8.27
C ASN A 982 2.96 -41.89 -9.53
N THR A 983 2.80 -41.02 -10.52
CA THR A 983 2.19 -41.34 -11.82
C THR A 983 3.23 -41.23 -12.92
N LEU A 984 3.63 -42.36 -13.49
CA LEU A 984 4.67 -42.45 -14.52
C LEU A 984 4.04 -42.99 -15.82
N THR A 985 3.97 -42.16 -16.87
CA THR A 985 3.27 -42.51 -18.12
C THR A 985 4.14 -42.25 -19.35
N ASN A 986 4.09 -43.14 -20.35
CA ASN A 986 4.75 -42.95 -21.66
C ASN A 986 6.26 -42.65 -21.60
N ASN A 987 6.94 -43.07 -20.53
CA ASN A 987 8.37 -42.87 -20.35
C ASN A 987 9.19 -43.96 -21.04
N HIS A 988 10.45 -43.69 -21.38
CA HIS A 988 11.34 -44.73 -21.88
C HIS A 988 11.57 -45.82 -20.83
N GLN A 989 11.99 -45.41 -19.64
CA GLN A 989 12.23 -46.28 -18.48
C GLN A 989 11.55 -45.68 -17.24
N GLY A 990 11.03 -46.52 -16.36
CA GLY A 990 10.39 -46.09 -15.11
C GLY A 990 11.40 -45.84 -14.00
N ILE A 991 11.48 -46.77 -13.05
CA ILE A 991 12.35 -46.67 -11.88
C ILE A 991 13.53 -47.62 -12.03
N TRP A 992 14.75 -47.14 -11.79
CA TRP A 992 15.96 -47.96 -11.83
C TRP A 992 16.74 -47.90 -10.51
N PHE A 993 17.00 -49.08 -9.96
CA PHE A 993 17.93 -49.29 -8.87
C PHE A 993 19.25 -49.82 -9.42
N ALA A 994 20.22 -48.92 -9.48
CA ALA A 994 21.55 -49.26 -9.96
C ALA A 994 22.40 -49.85 -8.81
N ASN A 995 23.02 -51.00 -9.08
CA ASN A 995 23.95 -51.67 -8.15
C ASN A 995 25.20 -52.16 -8.91
N PRO A 996 26.07 -51.22 -9.34
CA PRO A 996 27.28 -51.56 -10.07
C PRO A 996 28.23 -52.40 -9.19
N GLY A 997 28.48 -53.64 -9.58
CA GLY A 997 29.49 -54.50 -8.93
C GLY A 997 29.01 -55.39 -7.78
N ASN A 998 27.69 -55.55 -7.58
CA ASN A 998 27.07 -56.47 -6.61
C ASN A 998 27.46 -56.23 -5.13
N SER A 999 27.80 -55.00 -4.77
CA SER A 999 28.32 -54.65 -3.44
C SER A 999 27.26 -54.11 -2.49
N ALA A 1000 26.18 -53.50 -3.00
CA ALA A 1000 25.12 -52.91 -2.18
C ALA A 1000 24.09 -53.93 -1.70
N ALA A 1001 23.58 -53.74 -0.49
CA ALA A 1001 22.40 -54.46 0.02
C ALA A 1001 21.14 -53.90 -0.66
N ALA A 1002 20.05 -54.68 -0.66
CA ALA A 1002 18.76 -54.18 -1.12
C ALA A 1002 18.33 -53.03 -0.19
N PRO A 1003 17.81 -51.92 -0.72
CA PRO A 1003 17.28 -50.86 0.12
C PRO A 1003 16.17 -51.40 1.02
N THR A 1004 16.13 -50.95 2.27
CA THR A 1004 15.00 -51.15 3.17
C THR A 1004 13.84 -50.23 2.77
N GLY A 1005 12.60 -50.58 3.13
CA GLY A 1005 11.42 -49.81 2.74
C GLY A 1005 10.73 -50.39 1.50
N ALA A 1006 9.99 -49.56 0.76
CA ALA A 1006 9.10 -50.05 -0.29
C ALA A 1006 8.84 -49.04 -1.43
N ILE A 1007 8.44 -49.59 -2.57
CA ILE A 1007 7.84 -48.90 -3.70
C ILE A 1007 6.38 -49.35 -3.72
N HIS A 1008 5.40 -48.48 -3.52
CA HIS A 1008 3.99 -48.91 -3.46
C HIS A 1008 3.03 -47.81 -3.90
N HIS A 1009 1.83 -48.20 -4.34
CA HIS A 1009 0.78 -47.27 -4.76
C HIS A 1009 1.20 -46.32 -5.90
N ASN A 1010 2.20 -46.70 -6.70
CA ASN A 1010 2.55 -45.98 -7.92
C ASN A 1010 1.72 -46.49 -9.11
N ALA A 1011 1.45 -45.60 -10.07
CA ALA A 1011 0.84 -45.91 -11.34
C ALA A 1011 1.88 -45.81 -12.46
N ILE A 1012 2.38 -46.94 -12.95
CA ILE A 1012 3.43 -46.99 -13.98
C ILE A 1012 2.85 -47.65 -15.23
N SER A 1013 2.80 -46.92 -16.34
CA SER A 1013 2.22 -47.43 -17.59
C SER A 1013 2.89 -46.83 -18.83
N GLY A 1014 2.75 -47.52 -19.97
CA GLY A 1014 3.28 -47.02 -21.25
C GLY A 1014 4.81 -46.96 -21.32
N THR A 1015 5.54 -47.71 -20.48
CA THR A 1015 7.00 -47.71 -20.54
C THR A 1015 7.53 -48.48 -21.75
N ALA A 1016 8.55 -47.92 -22.43
CA ALA A 1016 9.09 -48.51 -23.65
C ALA A 1016 10.07 -49.68 -23.40
N ASP A 1017 10.86 -49.61 -22.33
CA ASP A 1017 11.85 -50.63 -21.97
C ASP A 1017 11.44 -51.39 -20.70
N PHE A 1018 11.48 -50.72 -19.53
CA PHE A 1018 11.04 -51.30 -18.27
C PHE A 1018 10.27 -50.31 -17.39
N ALA A 1019 9.36 -50.84 -16.56
CA ALA A 1019 8.69 -50.09 -15.50
C ALA A 1019 9.52 -50.02 -14.22
N LEU A 1020 10.19 -51.12 -13.86
CA LEU A 1020 11.12 -51.17 -12.72
C LEU A 1020 12.25 -52.16 -12.99
N GLN A 1021 13.49 -51.78 -12.71
CA GLN A 1021 14.64 -52.66 -12.82
C GLN A 1021 15.55 -52.60 -11.59
N ALA A 1022 16.01 -53.77 -11.14
CA ALA A 1022 17.03 -53.96 -10.10
C ALA A 1022 18.10 -54.95 -10.60
N GLU A 1023 19.21 -54.43 -11.13
CA GLU A 1023 20.09 -55.13 -12.10
C GLU A 1023 20.99 -56.25 -11.56
N SER A 1024 21.10 -56.45 -10.26
CA SER A 1024 22.01 -57.47 -9.71
C SER A 1024 21.56 -58.06 -8.39
N ALA A 1025 22.14 -59.21 -8.04
CA ALA A 1025 21.93 -59.80 -6.73
C ALA A 1025 22.50 -58.86 -5.66
N PHE A 1026 21.64 -58.29 -4.84
CA PHE A 1026 22.06 -57.50 -3.69
C PHE A 1026 22.90 -58.33 -2.73
N SER A 1027 23.84 -57.69 -2.03
CA SER A 1027 24.63 -58.35 -0.99
C SER A 1027 23.68 -58.88 0.11
N GLY A 1028 23.71 -60.19 0.35
CA GLY A 1028 22.77 -60.87 1.25
C GLY A 1028 21.52 -61.48 0.61
N GLY A 1029 21.29 -61.29 -0.70
CA GLY A 1029 20.23 -61.98 -1.46
C GLY A 1029 18.80 -61.45 -1.26
N GLY A 1030 18.64 -60.21 -0.81
CA GLY A 1030 17.34 -59.55 -0.67
C GLY A 1030 16.72 -59.12 -2.01
N THR A 1031 15.43 -58.80 -1.99
CA THR A 1031 14.68 -58.19 -3.09
C THR A 1031 14.22 -56.78 -2.71
N VAL A 1032 14.03 -55.90 -3.70
CA VAL A 1032 13.35 -54.61 -3.50
C VAL A 1032 11.85 -54.87 -3.35
N ASN A 1033 11.23 -54.40 -2.27
CA ASN A 1033 9.79 -54.49 -2.10
C ASN A 1033 9.09 -53.47 -3.02
N ALA A 1034 8.31 -53.98 -3.97
CA ALA A 1034 7.52 -53.24 -4.94
C ALA A 1034 6.05 -53.72 -4.98
N GLU A 1035 5.52 -54.19 -3.85
CA GLU A 1035 4.11 -54.58 -3.73
C GLU A 1035 3.16 -53.37 -3.87
N ASN A 1036 1.91 -53.66 -4.23
CA ASN A 1036 0.80 -52.71 -4.31
C ASN A 1036 1.02 -51.57 -5.33
N ASN A 1037 1.76 -51.82 -6.41
CA ASN A 1037 1.84 -50.92 -7.55
C ASN A 1037 0.89 -51.34 -8.68
N TRP A 1038 0.48 -50.36 -9.49
CA TRP A 1038 -0.17 -50.59 -10.77
C TRP A 1038 0.86 -50.55 -11.89
N TRP A 1039 0.94 -51.65 -12.64
CA TRP A 1039 1.90 -51.81 -13.73
C TRP A 1039 1.27 -51.56 -15.11
N GLY A 1040 0.19 -50.77 -15.18
CA GLY A 1040 -0.48 -50.46 -16.45
C GLY A 1040 -1.51 -51.49 -16.91
N HIS A 1041 -1.68 -52.62 -16.21
CA HIS A 1041 -2.69 -53.63 -16.55
C HIS A 1041 -3.12 -54.50 -15.35
N PRO A 1042 -4.40 -54.95 -15.24
CA PRO A 1042 -4.91 -55.77 -14.13
C PRO A 1042 -4.20 -57.10 -13.93
N SER A 1043 -3.61 -57.65 -15.00
CA SER A 1043 -2.87 -58.92 -14.94
C SER A 1043 -1.52 -58.80 -14.24
N GLY A 1044 -1.08 -57.60 -13.86
CA GLY A 1044 0.24 -57.34 -13.29
C GLY A 1044 1.35 -57.15 -14.33
N PRO A 1045 2.61 -57.00 -13.86
CA PRO A 1045 3.74 -56.68 -14.71
C PRO A 1045 4.15 -57.85 -15.60
N THR A 1046 4.88 -57.55 -16.66
CA THR A 1046 5.58 -58.57 -17.44
C THR A 1046 6.92 -58.89 -16.72
N ALA A 1047 7.10 -60.13 -16.26
CA ALA A 1047 8.34 -60.55 -15.57
C ALA A 1047 8.68 -62.01 -15.90
N VAL A 1048 9.92 -62.43 -15.62
CA VAL A 1048 10.36 -63.82 -15.82
C VAL A 1048 9.51 -64.75 -14.93
N ASN A 1049 8.64 -65.56 -15.55
CA ASN A 1049 7.66 -66.47 -14.94
C ASN A 1049 6.34 -65.84 -14.42
N ALA A 1050 5.97 -64.62 -14.83
CA ALA A 1050 4.65 -64.04 -14.56
C ALA A 1050 3.85 -63.80 -15.86
N PRO A 1051 2.54 -64.12 -15.90
CA PRO A 1051 1.73 -64.03 -17.11
C PRO A 1051 1.12 -62.64 -17.40
N GLY A 1052 1.58 -61.59 -16.71
CA GLY A 1052 1.06 -60.24 -16.89
C GLY A 1052 1.46 -59.60 -18.22
N ILE A 1053 0.67 -58.63 -18.70
CA ILE A 1053 0.95 -57.80 -19.89
C ILE A 1053 1.19 -56.32 -19.53
N GLY A 1054 1.33 -56.00 -18.25
CA GLY A 1054 1.73 -54.66 -17.79
C GLY A 1054 3.21 -54.38 -18.08
N GLY A 1055 3.68 -53.21 -17.61
CA GLY A 1055 5.06 -52.77 -17.73
C GLY A 1055 6.06 -53.82 -17.22
N THR A 1056 7.22 -53.88 -17.88
CA THR A 1056 8.24 -54.91 -17.59
C THR A 1056 8.91 -54.67 -16.25
N VAL A 1057 9.01 -55.70 -15.41
CA VAL A 1057 9.78 -55.69 -14.17
C VAL A 1057 10.97 -56.65 -14.28
N ILE A 1058 12.18 -56.13 -14.05
CA ILE A 1058 13.44 -56.86 -14.28
C ILE A 1058 14.24 -56.99 -12.98
N GLY A 1059 14.75 -58.19 -12.70
CA GLY A 1059 15.72 -58.43 -11.64
C GLY A 1059 15.14 -58.77 -10.27
N TYR A 1060 15.81 -58.34 -9.20
CA TYR A 1060 15.54 -58.74 -7.81
C TYR A 1060 14.45 -57.89 -7.15
N VAL A 1061 13.21 -58.05 -7.62
CA VAL A 1061 12.04 -57.26 -7.20
C VAL A 1061 10.94 -58.19 -6.69
N ASP A 1062 10.36 -57.87 -5.54
CA ASP A 1062 9.11 -58.46 -5.06
C ASP A 1062 7.93 -57.55 -5.38
N TYR A 1063 7.13 -57.89 -6.39
CA TYR A 1063 6.04 -57.06 -6.89
C TYR A 1063 4.65 -57.63 -6.59
N THR A 1064 4.55 -58.69 -5.77
CA THR A 1064 3.28 -59.40 -5.50
C THR A 1064 2.86 -59.24 -4.04
N PRO A 1065 1.65 -58.74 -3.73
CA PRO A 1065 0.56 -58.42 -4.67
C PRO A 1065 0.80 -57.15 -5.47
N TRP A 1066 0.17 -57.05 -6.65
CA TRP A 1066 0.04 -55.81 -7.43
C TRP A 1066 -1.42 -55.34 -7.42
N LEU A 1067 -1.67 -54.10 -7.86
CA LEU A 1067 -3.04 -53.57 -7.95
C LEU A 1067 -3.77 -54.11 -9.19
N ASN A 1068 -5.02 -54.54 -9.02
CA ASN A 1068 -5.85 -55.06 -10.12
C ASN A 1068 -6.59 -53.96 -10.90
N SER A 1069 -6.49 -52.71 -10.45
CA SER A 1069 -6.90 -51.51 -11.16
C SER A 1069 -5.81 -50.46 -10.97
N ALA A 1070 -5.80 -49.43 -11.82
CA ALA A 1070 -5.00 -48.25 -11.50
C ALA A 1070 -5.38 -47.74 -10.10
N PRO A 1071 -4.45 -47.13 -9.34
CA PRO A 1071 -4.81 -46.46 -8.10
C PRO A 1071 -5.87 -45.41 -8.42
N PHE A 1072 -6.87 -45.30 -7.58
CA PHE A 1072 -7.81 -44.20 -7.69
C PHE A 1072 -7.04 -42.92 -7.34
N THR A 1073 -6.86 -42.01 -8.29
CA THR A 1073 -6.08 -40.79 -8.08
C THR A 1073 -6.90 -39.54 -8.32
N LEU A 1074 -6.56 -38.48 -7.60
CA LEU A 1074 -7.01 -37.12 -7.84
C LEU A 1074 -5.82 -36.28 -8.33
N SER A 1075 -5.97 -35.56 -9.42
CA SER A 1075 -5.06 -34.48 -9.82
C SER A 1075 -5.80 -33.16 -9.89
N ILE A 1076 -5.08 -32.08 -9.60
CA ILE A 1076 -5.53 -30.71 -9.74
C ILE A 1076 -4.41 -30.05 -10.51
N ASP A 1077 -4.61 -29.85 -11.80
CA ASP A 1077 -3.58 -29.38 -12.72
C ASP A 1077 -3.99 -28.01 -13.27
N GLN A 1078 -3.12 -27.02 -13.16
CA GLN A 1078 -3.32 -25.70 -13.77
C GLN A 1078 -2.45 -25.58 -15.01
N ASP A 1079 -3.07 -25.25 -16.14
CA ASP A 1079 -2.34 -24.86 -17.34
C ASP A 1079 -1.71 -23.49 -17.09
N PRO A 1080 -0.37 -23.37 -17.06
CA PRO A 1080 0.31 -22.12 -16.75
C PRO A 1080 0.13 -21.05 -17.83
N SER A 1081 -0.30 -21.42 -19.05
CA SER A 1081 -0.49 -20.48 -20.16
C SER A 1081 -1.89 -19.88 -20.25
N SER A 1082 -2.91 -20.64 -19.84
CA SER A 1082 -4.32 -20.22 -19.85
C SER A 1082 -4.89 -19.97 -18.45
N SER A 1083 -4.15 -20.38 -17.42
CA SER A 1083 -4.59 -20.50 -16.02
C SER A 1083 -5.78 -21.44 -15.84
N ASP A 1084 -6.19 -22.20 -16.85
CA ASP A 1084 -7.30 -23.15 -16.74
C ASP A 1084 -6.93 -24.28 -15.78
N VAL A 1085 -7.86 -24.65 -14.89
CA VAL A 1085 -7.62 -25.73 -13.92
C VAL A 1085 -8.45 -26.94 -14.27
N THR A 1086 -7.79 -28.09 -14.35
CA THR A 1086 -8.41 -29.38 -14.51
C THR A 1086 -8.33 -30.15 -13.21
N VAL A 1087 -9.48 -30.47 -12.62
CA VAL A 1087 -9.57 -31.44 -11.52
C VAL A 1087 -9.94 -32.79 -12.14
N ALA A 1088 -9.05 -33.76 -12.06
CA ALA A 1088 -9.24 -35.06 -12.69
C ALA A 1088 -9.16 -36.22 -11.69
N LEU A 1089 -10.03 -37.20 -11.92
CA LEU A 1089 -10.06 -38.48 -11.26
C LEU A 1089 -9.70 -39.58 -12.25
N ASN A 1090 -8.80 -40.46 -11.85
CA ASN A 1090 -8.38 -41.59 -12.66
C ASN A 1090 -8.40 -42.89 -11.85
N GLY A 1091 -8.65 -44.03 -12.51
CA GLY A 1091 -8.41 -45.36 -11.95
C GLY A 1091 -9.51 -45.99 -11.10
N GLY A 1092 -10.72 -45.42 -11.04
CA GLY A 1092 -11.86 -46.10 -10.41
C GLY A 1092 -12.59 -47.06 -11.36
N ALA A 1093 -13.60 -47.81 -10.89
CA ALA A 1093 -14.37 -48.67 -11.79
C ALA A 1093 -15.44 -47.86 -12.53
N SER A 1094 -15.76 -48.30 -13.75
CA SER A 1094 -16.74 -47.61 -14.57
C SER A 1094 -18.11 -47.56 -13.89
N GLY A 1095 -18.68 -46.36 -13.82
CA GLY A 1095 -19.99 -46.11 -13.20
C GLY A 1095 -19.97 -46.00 -11.67
N ASP A 1096 -18.82 -46.14 -11.01
CA ASP A 1096 -18.72 -45.93 -9.57
C ASP A 1096 -19.04 -44.47 -9.21
N ALA A 1097 -19.71 -44.29 -8.08
CA ALA A 1097 -19.93 -42.96 -7.53
C ALA A 1097 -18.65 -42.45 -6.85
N TYR A 1098 -18.27 -41.21 -7.15
CA TYR A 1098 -17.16 -40.54 -6.50
C TYR A 1098 -17.63 -39.32 -5.70
N PHE A 1099 -16.84 -38.94 -4.70
CA PHE A 1099 -16.91 -37.64 -4.03
C PHE A 1099 -15.52 -37.03 -3.96
N ILE A 1100 -15.42 -35.71 -4.11
CA ILE A 1100 -14.18 -34.96 -3.93
C ILE A 1100 -14.38 -34.01 -2.76
N PHE A 1101 -13.39 -33.95 -1.89
CA PHE A 1101 -13.36 -33.05 -0.75
C PHE A 1101 -12.12 -32.17 -0.84
N HIS A 1102 -12.31 -30.88 -0.63
CA HIS A 1102 -11.26 -29.89 -0.64
C HIS A 1102 -11.07 -29.28 0.75
N SER A 1103 -9.85 -28.93 1.09
CA SER A 1103 -9.50 -28.23 2.32
C SER A 1103 -8.43 -27.18 2.05
N MET A 1104 -8.52 -26.07 2.77
CA MET A 1104 -7.46 -25.05 2.85
C MET A 1104 -6.77 -25.08 4.21
N ASP A 1105 -7.00 -26.13 5.03
CA ASP A 1105 -6.35 -26.26 6.32
C ASP A 1105 -4.84 -26.41 6.14
N PRO A 1106 -4.02 -25.45 6.64
CA PRO A 1106 -2.57 -25.50 6.50
C PRO A 1106 -1.94 -26.75 7.12
N GLN A 1107 -2.65 -27.45 8.03
CA GLN A 1107 -2.20 -28.72 8.59
C GLN A 1107 -1.96 -29.80 7.53
N ASN A 1108 -2.64 -29.73 6.37
CA ASN A 1108 -2.40 -30.65 5.27
C ASN A 1108 -0.98 -30.52 4.69
N GLY A 1109 -0.38 -29.34 4.71
CA GLY A 1109 1.01 -29.13 4.25
C GLY A 1109 2.06 -29.52 5.29
N VAL A 1110 1.75 -29.44 6.59
CA VAL A 1110 2.72 -29.75 7.66
C VAL A 1110 2.61 -31.18 8.20
N GLN A 1111 1.48 -31.87 8.00
CA GLN A 1111 1.24 -33.25 8.43
C GLN A 1111 0.51 -34.07 7.35
N PRO A 1112 0.99 -34.13 6.10
CA PRO A 1112 0.28 -34.83 5.02
C PRO A 1112 -0.07 -36.27 5.39
N GLY A 1113 -1.34 -36.65 5.19
CA GLY A 1113 -1.84 -38.00 5.49
C GLY A 1113 -2.30 -38.24 6.93
N GLY A 1114 -2.17 -37.28 7.85
CA GLY A 1114 -2.62 -37.40 9.25
C GLY A 1114 -4.10 -37.07 9.49
N GLY A 1115 -4.80 -36.53 8.49
CA GLY A 1115 -6.18 -36.09 8.60
C GLY A 1115 -7.19 -37.24 8.70
N TRP A 1116 -8.33 -36.98 9.36
CA TRP A 1116 -9.31 -38.03 9.67
C TRP A 1116 -10.05 -38.56 8.43
N LEU A 1117 -10.10 -37.81 7.33
CA LEU A 1117 -10.76 -38.21 6.09
C LEU A 1117 -9.72 -38.71 5.08
N GLY A 1118 -9.34 -39.98 5.20
CA GLY A 1118 -8.39 -40.62 4.28
C GLY A 1118 -7.02 -39.92 4.21
N GLY A 1119 -6.68 -39.11 5.22
CA GLY A 1119 -5.45 -38.31 5.26
C GLY A 1119 -5.64 -36.79 5.14
N LEU A 1120 -6.81 -36.31 4.72
CA LEU A 1120 -7.14 -34.88 4.60
C LEU A 1120 -7.62 -34.28 5.93
N TYR A 1121 -6.97 -33.20 6.40
CA TYR A 1121 -7.43 -32.35 7.49
C TYR A 1121 -8.54 -31.44 6.96
N ILE A 1122 -9.77 -31.70 7.38
CA ILE A 1122 -10.96 -30.93 7.00
C ILE A 1122 -11.92 -30.84 8.19
N GLY A 1123 -12.52 -29.66 8.39
CA GLY A 1123 -13.55 -29.46 9.41
C GLY A 1123 -14.78 -30.33 9.12
N PHE A 1124 -15.44 -30.87 10.15
CA PHE A 1124 -16.63 -31.70 9.95
C PHE A 1124 -17.78 -30.92 9.27
N GLY A 1125 -17.87 -29.61 9.50
CA GLY A 1125 -18.83 -28.72 8.84
C GLY A 1125 -18.59 -28.64 7.33
N ASP A 1126 -17.33 -28.44 6.92
CA ASP A 1126 -16.93 -28.33 5.53
C ASP A 1126 -17.08 -29.67 4.80
N PHE A 1127 -16.64 -30.77 5.43
CA PHE A 1127 -16.89 -32.13 4.93
C PHE A 1127 -18.38 -32.37 4.65
N TYR A 1128 -19.24 -32.07 5.63
CA TYR A 1128 -20.67 -32.31 5.51
C TYR A 1128 -21.31 -31.42 4.43
N GLY A 1129 -20.89 -30.15 4.34
CA GLY A 1129 -21.34 -29.23 3.30
C GLY A 1129 -20.96 -29.72 1.90
N GLN A 1130 -19.70 -30.08 1.69
CA GLN A 1130 -19.20 -30.59 0.41
C GLN A 1130 -19.84 -31.92 0.02
N TYR A 1131 -20.04 -32.83 0.98
CA TYR A 1131 -20.80 -34.07 0.75
C TYR A 1131 -22.22 -33.80 0.22
N LEU A 1132 -22.94 -32.85 0.83
CA LEU A 1132 -24.30 -32.50 0.39
C LEU A 1132 -24.32 -31.89 -1.02
N ILE A 1133 -23.32 -31.08 -1.36
CA ILE A 1133 -23.17 -30.48 -2.68
C ILE A 1133 -22.85 -31.55 -3.74
N GLY A 1134 -21.93 -32.46 -3.44
CA GLY A 1134 -21.61 -33.61 -4.30
C GLY A 1134 -22.80 -34.54 -4.48
N ALA A 1135 -23.54 -34.85 -3.40
CA ALA A 1135 -24.75 -35.67 -3.46
C ALA A 1135 -25.90 -35.00 -4.24
N ALA A 1136 -25.88 -33.67 -4.39
CA ALA A 1136 -26.79 -32.92 -5.25
C ALA A 1136 -26.38 -32.94 -6.73
N GLY A 1137 -25.26 -33.60 -7.08
CA GLY A 1137 -24.80 -33.81 -8.45
C GLY A 1137 -23.87 -32.71 -8.97
N ASN A 1138 -23.20 -31.95 -8.09
CA ASN A 1138 -22.16 -31.02 -8.53
C ASN A 1138 -20.87 -31.80 -8.88
N PRO A 1139 -20.42 -31.79 -10.14
CA PRO A 1139 -19.31 -32.62 -10.61
C PRO A 1139 -17.96 -32.29 -9.95
N LEU A 1140 -17.79 -31.12 -9.35
CA LEU A 1140 -16.60 -30.75 -8.58
C LEU A 1140 -16.53 -31.46 -7.22
N PHE A 1141 -17.66 -31.89 -6.66
CA PHE A 1141 -17.73 -32.51 -5.33
C PHE A 1141 -18.28 -33.94 -5.36
N GLY A 1142 -18.91 -34.38 -6.45
CA GLY A 1142 -19.35 -35.76 -6.61
C GLY A 1142 -20.08 -36.05 -7.91
N GLY A 1143 -20.02 -37.31 -8.35
CA GLY A 1143 -20.56 -37.74 -9.63
C GLY A 1143 -20.38 -39.24 -9.85
N THR A 1144 -20.42 -39.67 -11.10
CA THR A 1144 -20.12 -41.05 -11.51
C THR A 1144 -18.95 -41.07 -12.47
N LEU A 1145 -18.03 -42.01 -12.29
CA LEU A 1145 -16.93 -42.24 -13.21
C LEU A 1145 -17.44 -42.77 -14.55
N ASP A 1146 -16.78 -42.39 -15.64
CA ASP A 1146 -17.17 -42.71 -17.00
C ASP A 1146 -16.86 -44.17 -17.40
N ALA A 1147 -16.98 -44.50 -18.69
CA ALA A 1147 -16.71 -45.84 -19.22
C ALA A 1147 -15.25 -46.29 -19.01
N SER A 1148 -14.33 -45.33 -18.86
CA SER A 1148 -12.89 -45.50 -18.63
C SER A 1148 -12.53 -45.50 -17.14
N GLY A 1149 -13.49 -45.28 -16.24
CA GLY A 1149 -13.20 -45.14 -14.81
C GLY A 1149 -12.60 -43.77 -14.45
N GLN A 1150 -12.89 -42.75 -15.26
CA GLN A 1150 -12.36 -41.40 -15.13
C GLN A 1150 -13.48 -40.38 -14.91
N ALA A 1151 -13.13 -39.24 -14.34
CA ALA A 1151 -13.95 -38.04 -14.37
C ALA A 1151 -13.03 -36.83 -14.40
N ALA A 1152 -13.30 -35.84 -15.24
CA ALA A 1152 -12.53 -34.61 -15.26
C ALA A 1152 -13.49 -33.42 -15.32
N ILE A 1153 -13.15 -32.37 -14.58
CA ILE A 1153 -13.83 -31.09 -14.65
C ILE A 1153 -12.80 -30.01 -14.95
N GLY A 1154 -13.04 -29.31 -16.06
CA GLY A 1154 -12.31 -28.10 -16.41
C GLY A 1154 -12.99 -26.89 -15.78
N VAL A 1155 -12.23 -26.11 -15.03
CA VAL A 1155 -12.55 -24.76 -14.61
C VAL A 1155 -11.82 -23.84 -15.59
N THR A 1156 -12.52 -23.47 -16.66
CA THR A 1156 -11.97 -22.68 -17.77
C THR A 1156 -12.34 -21.21 -17.66
N GLY A 1157 -11.46 -20.32 -18.12
CA GLY A 1157 -11.59 -18.87 -17.95
C GLY A 1157 -11.19 -18.45 -16.54
N GLY A 1158 -10.85 -17.18 -16.32
CA GLY A 1158 -10.12 -16.64 -15.15
C GLY A 1158 -10.64 -16.92 -13.72
N GLY A 1159 -11.61 -17.83 -13.52
CA GLY A 1159 -12.00 -18.36 -12.22
C GLY A 1159 -10.85 -18.95 -11.38
N PRO A 1160 -9.86 -19.66 -11.94
CA PRO A 1160 -8.68 -20.11 -11.19
C PRO A 1160 -7.75 -18.99 -10.73
N ALA A 1161 -7.73 -17.84 -11.42
CA ALA A 1161 -6.90 -16.70 -11.02
C ALA A 1161 -7.32 -16.12 -9.65
N LEU A 1162 -8.60 -16.26 -9.27
CA LEU A 1162 -9.09 -15.90 -7.93
C LEU A 1162 -8.55 -16.81 -6.82
N LEU A 1163 -8.02 -17.97 -7.19
CA LEU A 1163 -7.36 -18.89 -6.29
C LEU A 1163 -5.84 -18.68 -6.27
N SER A 1164 -5.26 -17.79 -7.09
CA SER A 1164 -3.81 -17.55 -7.14
C SER A 1164 -3.26 -17.24 -5.73
N GLY A 1165 -2.17 -17.91 -5.37
CA GLY A 1165 -1.57 -17.86 -4.03
C GLY A 1165 -2.30 -18.67 -2.95
N ILE A 1166 -3.49 -19.22 -3.24
CA ILE A 1166 -4.18 -20.15 -2.34
C ILE A 1166 -3.63 -21.55 -2.55
N GLN A 1167 -3.22 -22.18 -1.45
CA GLN A 1167 -2.92 -23.60 -1.42
C GLN A 1167 -4.19 -24.39 -1.12
N LEU A 1168 -4.55 -25.30 -2.02
CA LEU A 1168 -5.69 -26.18 -1.88
C LEU A 1168 -5.22 -27.63 -1.79
N TRP A 1169 -5.78 -28.37 -0.85
CA TRP A 1169 -5.64 -29.82 -0.75
C TRP A 1169 -6.96 -30.48 -1.10
N GLY A 1170 -6.92 -31.57 -1.86
CA GLY A 1170 -8.07 -32.34 -2.27
C GLY A 1170 -7.89 -33.83 -1.96
N ILE A 1171 -8.97 -34.52 -1.60
CA ILE A 1171 -9.01 -35.98 -1.59
C ILE A 1171 -10.29 -36.44 -2.27
N ALA A 1172 -10.20 -37.50 -3.07
CA ALA A 1172 -11.35 -38.15 -3.65
C ALA A 1172 -11.63 -39.47 -2.95
N VAL A 1173 -12.90 -39.86 -2.90
CA VAL A 1173 -13.34 -41.18 -2.44
C VAL A 1173 -14.30 -41.78 -3.46
N THR A 1174 -14.12 -43.07 -3.73
CA THR A 1174 -15.08 -43.90 -4.46
C THR A 1174 -15.46 -45.11 -3.60
N LEU A 1175 -16.48 -45.88 -4.00
CA LEU A 1175 -16.84 -47.15 -3.37
C LEU A 1175 -16.49 -48.28 -4.31
N ASP A 1176 -15.75 -49.27 -3.82
CA ASP A 1176 -15.52 -50.50 -4.57
C ASP A 1176 -16.85 -51.31 -4.76
N PRO A 1177 -16.87 -52.35 -5.60
CA PRO A 1177 -18.05 -53.19 -5.80
C PRO A 1177 -18.60 -53.87 -4.54
N ASN A 1178 -17.84 -53.89 -3.44
CA ASN A 1178 -18.24 -54.44 -2.14
C ASN A 1178 -18.75 -53.35 -1.17
N GLY A 1179 -18.78 -52.09 -1.60
CA GLY A 1179 -19.20 -50.94 -0.79
C GLY A 1179 -18.12 -50.44 0.18
N VAL A 1180 -16.85 -50.78 -0.05
CA VAL A 1180 -15.71 -50.30 0.73
C VAL A 1180 -15.19 -48.99 0.13
N ALA A 1181 -14.97 -47.98 0.97
CA ALA A 1181 -14.41 -46.71 0.54
C ALA A 1181 -12.96 -46.86 0.07
N VAL A 1182 -12.68 -46.39 -1.14
CA VAL A 1182 -11.35 -46.31 -1.74
C VAL A 1182 -11.00 -44.83 -1.88
N PHE A 1183 -9.96 -44.39 -1.20
CA PHE A 1183 -9.50 -43.00 -1.22
C PHE A 1183 -8.40 -42.80 -2.25
N SER A 1184 -8.35 -41.61 -2.84
CA SER A 1184 -7.18 -41.15 -3.58
C SER A 1184 -6.06 -40.71 -2.64
N GLN A 1185 -4.90 -40.39 -3.21
CA GLN A 1185 -3.94 -39.55 -2.52
C GLN A 1185 -4.55 -38.18 -2.22
N VAL A 1186 -4.02 -37.49 -1.21
CA VAL A 1186 -4.27 -36.06 -1.04
C VAL A 1186 -3.52 -35.34 -2.16
N ALA A 1187 -4.27 -34.80 -3.11
CA ALA A 1187 -3.73 -33.90 -4.13
C ALA A 1187 -3.52 -32.53 -3.50
N GLU A 1188 -2.44 -31.85 -3.86
CA GLU A 1188 -2.22 -30.47 -3.48
C GLU A 1188 -1.99 -29.64 -4.73
N HIS A 1189 -2.48 -28.42 -4.72
CA HIS A 1189 -2.21 -27.46 -5.77
C HIS A 1189 -2.11 -26.07 -5.16
N THR A 1190 -1.04 -25.36 -5.51
CA THR A 1190 -0.93 -23.93 -5.27
C THR A 1190 -1.29 -23.28 -6.58
N PHE A 1191 -2.39 -22.52 -6.61
CA PHE A 1191 -2.75 -21.87 -7.85
C PHE A 1191 -1.74 -20.77 -8.14
N LEU A 1192 -1.17 -20.81 -9.34
CA LEU A 1192 -0.28 -19.82 -9.93
C LEU A 1192 -1.09 -18.57 -10.31
#